data_AF-A0A519ZYT0-F1
#
_entry.id   AF-A0A519ZYT0-F1
#
_cell.length_a   1.000
_cell.length_b   1.000
_cell.length_c   1.000
_cell.angle_alpha   90.00
_cell.angle_beta   90.00
_cell.angle_gamma   90.00
#
_symmetry.space_group_name_H-M   'P 1'
#
loop_
_entity.id
_entity.type
_entity.pdbx_description
1 polymer ?
#
loop_
_entity_poly.entity_id
_entity_poly.type
_entity_poly.pdbx_seq_one_letter_code
_entity_poly.pdbx_strand_id
1 'polypeptide(L)'
;MRDHFQRRLTAAAQVVEAAGGLLVLVADAADNSAFKARKDLGSDCFIPFLWELVLPVNCRLLMTARTHRLASLQAPAGTREIALTGFDLAASTLRLQQVFPAATATQAATFHRRTNGNPRVQYYCLDPSPHVPGSEAALAHTLARPATSAATIIDDILNAALVEVAEPEQATEQLATLAALNTPIPLDIFAAACRISSARATTFCHSLTPGLLLKNGFISFQDEDFETQLRERSRADGPLLATHQRLGDYFRPLATTSAYAAQAVAEQYAAAERREELIDLALESPPLTFITDSAERVRIERKRLELALQAAAELGADLAGAKLLVLAAERLQANHALKALVIADIALAAHFGNVGTVTDYFRDGTDDAWLGTVHYQLAAYYATDPGQRARAMHHLGSGHSWVDRYFSVSDYERHNWKLEASDIAYEAEAHYWLRGPEAACQMLQRWSPAEFAAEALYLLLQRLAKRVAGPALETQLRSLQLPLMAQALAQAALWETGYVVSEAWSSTVAARLLPLLQKQKIKSALTHWSMGWEASGWLLWPLHLAELFTRRQLAKETTLLLLGLLPSFSFREAFQDSGYEELVAPIRIACLRAHLQAQPLTGLDLLPPLKQGDYRYKSYGYHEDDFYRRDLDHFIALYTHWAQWLSEAVVSDTVQQLIRTRLLDLRPPRRTSTAGFRG
;
A
#
# COMPACT_ATOMS: atom_id res chain seq x y z
N MET A 1 -16.69 -11.76 6.46
CA MET A 1 -16.78 -10.30 6.23
C MET A 1 -17.72 -9.62 7.24
N ARG A 2 -18.97 -10.08 7.38
CA ARG A 2 -19.96 -9.58 8.36
C ARG A 2 -19.43 -9.42 9.78
N ASP A 3 -18.89 -10.48 10.36
CA ASP A 3 -18.42 -10.46 11.75
C ASP A 3 -17.21 -9.55 11.94
N HIS A 4 -16.40 -9.34 10.91
CA HIS A 4 -15.27 -8.41 10.98
C HIS A 4 -15.77 -6.96 11.02
N PHE A 5 -16.69 -6.59 10.13
CA PHE A 5 -17.25 -5.23 10.11
C PHE A 5 -18.01 -4.91 11.40
N GLN A 6 -18.83 -5.85 11.91
CA GLN A 6 -19.57 -5.69 13.16
C GLN A 6 -18.64 -5.41 14.36
N ARG A 7 -17.52 -6.15 14.46
CA ARG A 7 -16.52 -5.92 15.50
C ARG A 7 -15.86 -4.56 15.38
N ARG A 8 -15.49 -4.16 14.16
CA ARG A 8 -14.91 -2.84 13.88
C ARG A 8 -15.86 -1.71 14.23
N LEU A 9 -17.14 -1.86 13.88
CA LEU A 9 -18.20 -0.91 14.23
C LEU A 9 -18.31 -0.75 15.74
N THR A 10 -18.29 -1.86 16.47
CA THR A 10 -18.38 -1.86 17.94
C THR A 10 -17.18 -1.16 18.57
N ALA A 11 -15.97 -1.44 18.10
CA ALA A 11 -14.75 -0.78 18.58
C ALA A 11 -14.74 0.72 18.27
N ALA A 12 -15.11 1.12 17.04
CA ALA A 12 -15.20 2.55 16.68
C ALA A 12 -16.26 3.27 17.52
N ALA A 13 -17.40 2.62 17.78
CA ALA A 13 -18.44 3.17 18.62
C ALA A 13 -17.94 3.40 20.06
N GLN A 14 -17.17 2.48 20.65
CA GLN A 14 -16.57 2.65 21.98
C GLN A 14 -15.60 3.85 22.04
N VAL A 15 -14.75 4.03 21.04
CA VAL A 15 -13.83 5.17 20.96
C VAL A 15 -14.59 6.49 20.87
N VAL A 16 -15.65 6.54 20.04
CA VAL A 16 -16.49 7.72 19.88
C VAL A 16 -17.29 8.00 21.15
N GLU A 17 -17.80 6.97 21.83
CA GLU A 17 -18.52 7.09 23.11
C GLU A 17 -17.61 7.66 24.21
N ALA A 18 -16.36 7.19 24.30
CA ALA A 18 -15.38 7.69 25.27
C ALA A 18 -15.09 9.20 25.09
N ALA A 19 -15.24 9.72 23.87
CA ALA A 19 -15.17 11.14 23.57
C ALA A 19 -16.51 11.89 23.72
N GLY A 20 -17.55 11.22 24.23
CA GLY A 20 -18.91 11.78 24.37
C GLY A 20 -19.65 11.96 23.05
N GLY A 21 -19.23 11.26 21.99
CA GLY A 21 -19.74 11.42 20.63
C GLY A 21 -20.79 10.37 20.23
N LEU A 22 -21.43 10.64 19.09
CA LEU A 22 -22.33 9.73 18.39
C LEU A 22 -21.70 9.30 17.07
N LEU A 23 -21.57 7.99 16.83
CA LEU A 23 -21.08 7.46 15.57
C LEU A 23 -22.22 7.33 14.56
N VAL A 24 -22.11 7.97 13.40
CA VAL A 24 -23.12 7.84 12.33
C VAL A 24 -22.49 7.21 11.09
N LEU A 25 -22.97 6.03 10.73
CA LEU A 25 -22.66 5.40 9.45
C LEU A 25 -23.58 5.99 8.38
N VAL A 26 -23.01 6.58 7.34
CA VAL A 26 -23.77 7.20 6.24
C VAL A 26 -23.53 6.44 4.95
N ALA A 27 -24.57 5.86 4.37
CA ALA A 27 -24.56 5.37 2.99
C ALA A 27 -25.28 6.40 2.09
N ASP A 28 -24.49 7.14 1.32
CA ASP A 28 -25.03 8.14 0.39
C ASP A 28 -25.49 7.49 -0.92
N ALA A 29 -26.64 7.92 -1.43
CA ALA A 29 -27.34 7.37 -2.59
C ALA A 29 -27.36 5.83 -2.57
N ALA A 30 -27.74 5.25 -1.44
CA ALA A 30 -27.70 3.81 -1.20
C ALA A 30 -28.50 3.01 -2.24
N ASP A 31 -29.55 3.60 -2.83
CA ASP A 31 -30.32 2.99 -3.91
C ASP A 31 -29.49 2.68 -5.16
N ASN A 32 -28.38 3.39 -5.39
CA ASN A 32 -27.50 3.17 -6.54
C ASN A 32 -26.83 1.80 -6.49
N SER A 33 -26.40 1.35 -5.31
CA SER A 33 -25.80 0.01 -5.16
C SER A 33 -26.81 -1.08 -5.52
N ALA A 34 -28.05 -0.95 -5.02
CA ALA A 34 -29.13 -1.90 -5.30
C ALA A 34 -29.61 -1.85 -6.76
N PHE A 35 -29.49 -0.69 -7.42
CA PHE A 35 -29.80 -0.54 -8.84
C PHE A 35 -28.71 -1.14 -9.73
N LYS A 36 -27.44 -0.90 -9.39
CA LYS A 36 -26.29 -1.44 -10.12
C LYS A 36 -26.22 -2.97 -10.03
N ALA A 37 -26.39 -3.54 -8.83
CA ALA A 37 -26.44 -4.98 -8.62
C ALA A 37 -27.54 -5.69 -9.44
N ARG A 38 -28.64 -4.98 -9.77
CA ARG A 38 -29.70 -5.51 -10.63
C ARG A 38 -29.39 -5.43 -12.13
N LYS A 39 -28.53 -4.49 -12.55
CA LYS A 39 -28.13 -4.31 -13.95
C LYS A 39 -26.92 -5.17 -14.32
N ASP A 40 -25.98 -5.32 -13.40
CA ASP A 40 -24.72 -6.01 -13.63
C ASP A 40 -24.81 -7.43 -13.07
N LEU A 41 -24.97 -8.43 -13.95
CA LEU A 41 -24.95 -9.84 -13.57
C LEU A 41 -23.65 -10.17 -12.81
N GLY A 42 -23.77 -10.62 -11.56
CA GLY A 42 -22.64 -10.99 -10.69
C GLY A 42 -22.15 -9.88 -9.74
N SER A 43 -22.80 -8.71 -9.69
CA SER A 43 -22.49 -7.68 -8.68
C SER A 43 -23.35 -7.84 -7.42
N ASP A 44 -22.72 -7.97 -6.25
CA ASP A 44 -23.41 -8.01 -4.96
C ASP A 44 -23.80 -6.60 -4.47
N CYS A 45 -24.96 -6.49 -3.81
CA CYS A 45 -25.40 -5.28 -3.12
C CYS A 45 -25.10 -5.35 -1.63
N PHE A 46 -24.35 -4.39 -1.09
CA PHE A 46 -24.00 -4.37 0.34
C PHE A 46 -25.07 -3.72 1.22
N ILE A 47 -26.11 -3.10 0.65
CA ILE A 47 -27.14 -2.38 1.42
C ILE A 47 -27.94 -3.31 2.33
N PRO A 48 -28.46 -4.47 1.89
CA PRO A 48 -29.14 -5.41 2.78
C PRO A 48 -28.28 -5.79 3.99
N PHE A 49 -26.98 -5.97 3.78
CA PHE A 49 -26.03 -6.31 4.84
C PHE A 49 -25.96 -5.24 5.94
N LEU A 50 -26.06 -3.95 5.61
CA LEU A 50 -25.99 -2.88 6.62
C LEU A 50 -27.20 -2.89 7.57
N TRP A 51 -28.37 -3.35 7.12
CA TRP A 51 -29.55 -3.49 7.98
C TRP A 51 -29.43 -4.62 9.00
N GLU A 52 -28.56 -5.60 8.73
CA GLU A 52 -28.32 -6.74 9.59
C GLU A 52 -27.28 -6.48 10.70
N LEU A 53 -26.76 -5.25 10.75
CA LEU A 53 -25.80 -4.83 11.77
C LEU A 53 -26.48 -4.64 13.13
N VAL A 54 -25.82 -5.11 14.19
CA VAL A 54 -26.21 -4.83 15.56
C VAL A 54 -25.58 -3.49 15.95
N LEU A 55 -26.34 -2.39 15.84
CA LEU A 55 -25.83 -1.05 16.13
C LEU A 55 -25.61 -0.85 17.65
N PRO A 56 -24.41 -0.44 18.08
CA PRO A 56 -24.19 0.04 19.46
C PRO A 56 -25.12 1.18 19.85
N VAL A 57 -25.34 1.40 21.16
CA VAL A 57 -26.29 2.40 21.69
C VAL A 57 -25.98 3.82 21.20
N ASN A 58 -24.69 4.15 21.04
CA ASN A 58 -24.21 5.44 20.53
C ASN A 58 -23.95 5.42 19.01
N CYS A 59 -24.49 4.45 18.27
CA CYS A 59 -24.33 4.34 16.83
C CYS A 59 -25.67 4.50 16.09
N ARG A 60 -25.66 5.19 14.94
CA ARG A 60 -26.81 5.32 14.04
C ARG A 60 -26.41 4.96 12.62
N LEU A 61 -27.33 4.34 11.90
CA LEU A 61 -27.23 4.12 10.46
C LEU A 61 -28.14 5.12 9.76
N LEU A 62 -27.57 5.89 8.85
CA LEU A 62 -28.26 6.83 7.98
C LEU A 62 -28.03 6.40 6.54
N MET A 63 -29.10 6.23 5.79
CA MET A 63 -29.02 6.00 4.35
C MET A 63 -29.81 7.08 3.64
N THR A 64 -29.25 7.61 2.55
CA THR A 64 -29.98 8.49 1.64
C THR A 64 -30.42 7.66 0.43
N ALA A 65 -31.65 7.90 -0.04
CA ALA A 65 -32.14 7.30 -1.27
C ALA A 65 -33.16 8.20 -1.94
N ARG A 66 -33.32 8.00 -3.25
CA ARG A 66 -34.41 8.62 -4.00
C ARG A 66 -35.75 8.06 -3.57
N THR A 67 -36.76 8.93 -3.38
CA THR A 67 -38.10 8.56 -2.90
C THR A 67 -38.71 7.38 -3.67
N HIS A 68 -38.57 7.36 -5.00
CA HIS A 68 -39.14 6.31 -5.86
C HIS A 68 -38.34 4.99 -5.84
N ARG A 69 -37.11 4.98 -5.29
CA ARG A 69 -36.25 3.80 -5.15
C ARG A 69 -36.11 3.34 -3.70
N LEU A 70 -36.81 3.95 -2.75
CA LEU A 70 -36.71 3.65 -1.32
C LEU A 70 -36.90 2.15 -1.03
N ALA A 71 -37.86 1.50 -1.69
CA ALA A 71 -38.11 0.06 -1.55
C ALA A 71 -36.90 -0.82 -1.90
N SER A 72 -35.97 -0.33 -2.73
CA SER A 72 -34.75 -1.06 -3.09
C SER A 72 -33.76 -1.21 -1.95
N LEU A 73 -33.86 -0.37 -0.91
CA LEU A 73 -33.02 -0.48 0.27
C LEU A 73 -33.39 -1.68 1.12
N GLN A 74 -34.61 -2.22 1.00
CA GLN A 74 -35.12 -3.31 1.84
C GLN A 74 -35.04 -2.97 3.34
N ALA A 75 -35.35 -1.72 3.70
CA ALA A 75 -35.30 -1.25 5.07
C ALA A 75 -36.25 -2.05 5.99
N PRO A 76 -35.80 -2.51 7.18
CA PRO A 76 -36.64 -3.20 8.14
C PRO A 76 -37.84 -2.36 8.62
N ALA A 77 -38.91 -3.05 9.02
CA ALA A 77 -40.06 -2.41 9.66
C ALA A 77 -39.61 -1.63 10.92
N GLY A 78 -40.10 -0.39 11.06
CA GLY A 78 -39.72 0.51 12.15
C GLY A 78 -38.54 1.43 11.86
N THR A 79 -37.93 1.34 10.66
CA THR A 79 -36.94 2.31 10.20
C THR A 79 -37.57 3.71 10.12
N ARG A 80 -36.90 4.71 10.72
CA ARG A 80 -37.38 6.10 10.67
C ARG A 80 -37.03 6.71 9.32
N GLU A 81 -38.07 7.04 8.56
CA GLU A 81 -37.93 7.78 7.32
C GLU A 81 -38.00 9.29 7.61
N ILE A 82 -37.05 10.03 7.05
CA ILE A 82 -37.03 11.50 7.10
C ILE A 82 -37.11 12.00 5.67
N ALA A 83 -38.28 12.49 5.28
CA ALA A 83 -38.46 13.09 3.96
C ALA A 83 -37.67 14.40 3.88
N LEU A 84 -36.73 14.48 2.94
CA LEU A 84 -36.08 15.74 2.60
C LEU A 84 -37.02 16.59 1.75
N THR A 85 -37.29 17.81 2.21
CA THR A 85 -38.00 18.82 1.43
C THR A 85 -37.01 19.75 0.73
N GLY A 86 -37.49 20.50 -0.27
CA GLY A 86 -36.70 21.57 -0.86
C GLY A 86 -36.32 22.65 0.15
N PHE A 87 -35.45 23.56 -0.26
CA PHE A 87 -35.15 24.80 0.45
C PHE A 87 -36.42 25.58 0.73
N ASP A 88 -36.50 26.14 1.93
CA ASP A 88 -37.47 27.19 2.24
C ASP A 88 -37.11 28.50 1.52
N LEU A 89 -37.95 29.52 1.69
CA LEU A 89 -37.73 30.83 1.09
C LEU A 89 -36.42 31.46 1.58
N ALA A 90 -36.05 31.30 2.85
CA ALA A 90 -34.85 31.89 3.41
C ALA A 90 -33.58 31.28 2.78
N ALA A 91 -33.50 29.96 2.72
CA ALA A 91 -32.40 29.24 2.07
C ALA A 91 -32.33 29.54 0.56
N SER A 92 -33.48 29.63 -0.12
CA SER A 92 -33.54 30.02 -1.54
C SER A 92 -33.06 31.46 -1.75
N THR A 93 -33.36 32.37 -0.82
CA THR A 93 -32.90 33.76 -0.83
C THR A 93 -31.39 33.82 -0.69
N LEU A 94 -30.83 33.12 0.31
CA LEU A 94 -29.39 33.04 0.51
C LEU A 94 -28.69 32.46 -0.72
N ARG A 95 -29.26 31.39 -1.31
CA ARG A 95 -28.70 30.77 -2.52
C ARG A 95 -28.70 31.72 -3.71
N LEU A 96 -29.78 32.46 -3.94
CA LEU A 96 -29.85 33.46 -5.00
C LEU A 96 -28.82 34.58 -4.78
N GLN A 97 -28.69 35.06 -3.54
CA GLN A 97 -27.78 36.15 -3.18
C GLN A 97 -26.29 35.79 -3.26
N GLN A 98 -25.94 34.49 -3.24
CA GLN A 98 -24.57 34.04 -3.53
C GLN A 98 -24.14 34.39 -4.96
N VAL A 99 -25.08 34.45 -5.91
CA VAL A 99 -24.81 34.77 -7.33
C VAL A 99 -25.19 36.21 -7.65
N PHE A 100 -26.27 36.71 -7.03
CA PHE A 100 -26.79 38.07 -7.20
C PHE A 100 -26.92 38.78 -5.85
N PRO A 101 -25.82 39.31 -5.28
CA PRO A 101 -25.82 39.89 -3.93
C PRO A 101 -26.86 40.98 -3.70
N ALA A 102 -27.25 41.71 -4.76
CA ALA A 102 -28.25 42.76 -4.72
C ALA A 102 -29.71 42.29 -4.93
N ALA A 103 -29.97 40.97 -5.00
CA ALA A 103 -31.30 40.44 -5.23
C ALA A 103 -32.29 40.84 -4.12
N THR A 104 -33.40 41.44 -4.53
CA THR A 104 -34.48 41.92 -3.64
C THR A 104 -35.32 40.76 -3.09
N ALA A 105 -36.05 41.01 -1.99
CA ALA A 105 -36.95 40.03 -1.41
C ALA A 105 -38.02 39.53 -2.40
N THR A 106 -38.55 40.41 -3.27
CA THR A 106 -39.54 40.05 -4.30
C THR A 106 -38.95 39.13 -5.37
N GLN A 107 -37.71 39.36 -5.76
CA GLN A 107 -36.98 38.50 -6.71
C GLN A 107 -36.70 37.14 -6.07
N ALA A 108 -36.26 37.11 -4.80
CA ALA A 108 -36.04 35.86 -4.07
C ALA A 108 -37.33 35.05 -3.89
N ALA A 109 -38.47 35.69 -3.57
CA ALA A 109 -39.76 35.03 -3.49
C ALA A 109 -40.21 34.45 -4.84
N THR A 110 -39.92 35.16 -5.94
CA THR A 110 -40.21 34.67 -7.29
C THR A 110 -39.32 33.47 -7.63
N PHE A 111 -38.02 33.56 -7.37
CA PHE A 111 -37.07 32.47 -7.58
C PHE A 111 -37.45 31.20 -6.80
N HIS A 112 -37.76 31.34 -5.51
CA HIS A 112 -38.19 30.24 -4.65
C HIS A 112 -39.46 29.56 -5.19
N ARG A 113 -40.49 30.35 -5.53
CA ARG A 113 -41.75 29.83 -6.07
C ARG A 113 -41.54 29.10 -7.40
N ARG A 114 -40.73 29.65 -8.31
CA ARG A 114 -40.50 29.05 -9.63
C ARG A 114 -39.66 27.79 -9.57
N THR A 115 -38.68 27.74 -8.68
CA THR A 115 -37.87 26.53 -8.48
C THR A 115 -38.55 25.51 -7.56
N ASN A 116 -39.72 25.85 -7.00
CA ASN A 116 -40.39 25.10 -5.95
C ASN A 116 -39.46 24.75 -4.77
N GLY A 117 -38.52 25.66 -4.47
CA GLY A 117 -37.48 25.43 -3.46
C GLY A 117 -36.48 24.30 -3.79
N ASN A 118 -36.53 23.66 -4.96
CA ASN A 118 -35.67 22.51 -5.23
C ASN A 118 -34.19 22.96 -5.41
N PRO A 119 -33.24 22.51 -4.56
CA PRO A 119 -31.86 22.96 -4.61
C PRO A 119 -31.15 22.67 -5.94
N ARG A 120 -31.46 21.55 -6.59
CA ARG A 120 -30.88 21.15 -7.88
C ARG A 120 -31.43 22.02 -9.01
N VAL A 121 -32.75 22.24 -9.04
CA VAL A 121 -33.39 23.18 -9.98
C VAL A 121 -32.80 24.58 -9.80
N GLN A 122 -32.64 25.04 -8.56
CA GLN A 122 -31.98 26.31 -8.27
C GLN A 122 -30.55 26.35 -8.78
N TYR A 123 -29.77 25.29 -8.63
CA TYR A 123 -28.41 25.21 -9.18
C TYR A 123 -28.40 25.37 -10.71
N TYR A 124 -29.20 24.58 -11.43
CA TYR A 124 -29.29 24.66 -12.90
C TYR A 124 -29.89 25.97 -13.42
N CYS A 125 -30.74 26.63 -12.63
CA CYS A 125 -31.27 27.95 -12.98
C CYS A 125 -30.26 29.08 -12.80
N LEU A 126 -29.25 28.92 -11.95
CA LEU A 126 -28.24 29.94 -11.64
C LEU A 126 -27.03 29.89 -12.59
N ASP A 127 -27.16 29.27 -13.76
CA ASP A 127 -26.09 29.11 -14.74
C ASP A 127 -25.47 30.47 -15.17
N PRO A 128 -24.14 30.62 -15.10
CA PRO A 128 -23.45 31.83 -15.51
C PRO A 128 -22.90 31.79 -16.96
N SER A 129 -23.70 32.07 -18.01
CA SER A 129 -23.19 32.48 -19.35
C SER A 129 -24.25 33.07 -20.30
N PRO A 130 -23.93 34.00 -21.26
CA PRO A 130 -22.62 34.54 -21.65
C PRO A 130 -22.36 36.02 -21.34
N HIS A 131 -23.22 36.73 -20.60
CA HIS A 131 -22.98 38.14 -20.28
C HIS A 131 -22.96 38.38 -18.76
N VAL A 132 -21.73 38.32 -18.23
CA VAL A 132 -21.32 38.67 -16.86
C VAL A 132 -22.13 37.95 -15.76
N PRO A 133 -21.53 36.94 -15.08
CA PRO A 133 -22.12 36.33 -13.90
C PRO A 133 -22.57 37.42 -12.90
N GLY A 134 -23.81 37.36 -12.43
CA GLY A 134 -24.35 38.38 -11.52
C GLY A 134 -24.99 39.61 -12.20
N SER A 135 -25.11 39.64 -13.54
CA SER A 135 -25.76 40.75 -14.25
C SER A 135 -27.29 40.78 -14.06
N GLU A 136 -27.88 41.96 -14.22
CA GLU A 136 -29.34 42.14 -14.17
C GLU A 136 -30.07 41.32 -15.24
N ALA A 137 -29.46 41.18 -16.43
CA ALA A 137 -29.99 40.34 -17.51
C ALA A 137 -30.01 38.85 -17.13
N ALA A 138 -28.95 38.35 -16.48
CA ALA A 138 -28.89 36.97 -16.00
C ALA A 138 -29.91 36.71 -14.88
N LEU A 139 -30.11 37.68 -13.98
CA LEU A 139 -31.15 37.61 -12.95
C LEU A 139 -32.55 37.60 -13.57
N ALA A 140 -32.82 38.49 -14.53
CA ALA A 140 -34.10 38.53 -15.23
C ALA A 140 -34.39 37.21 -15.97
N HIS A 141 -33.39 36.63 -16.65
CA HIS A 141 -33.51 35.33 -17.30
C HIS A 141 -33.83 34.20 -16.29
N THR A 142 -33.09 34.15 -15.17
CA THR A 142 -33.30 33.20 -14.08
C THR A 142 -34.74 33.28 -13.54
N LEU A 143 -35.25 34.50 -13.36
CA LEU A 143 -36.60 34.75 -12.84
C LEU A 143 -37.70 34.56 -13.89
N ALA A 144 -37.38 34.59 -15.18
CA ALA A 144 -38.32 34.43 -16.28
C ALA A 144 -38.59 32.96 -16.65
N ARG A 145 -37.72 32.01 -16.25
CA ARG A 145 -37.93 30.57 -16.46
C ARG A 145 -39.20 30.06 -15.77
N PRO A 146 -40.10 29.32 -16.44
CA PRO A 146 -41.33 28.80 -15.82
C PRO A 146 -41.01 27.82 -14.69
N ALA A 147 -42.00 27.54 -13.84
CA ALA A 147 -41.84 26.50 -12.83
C ALA A 147 -41.67 25.15 -13.52
N THR A 148 -40.52 24.51 -13.30
CA THR A 148 -40.10 23.35 -14.09
C THR A 148 -39.30 22.35 -13.27
N SER A 149 -39.14 21.13 -13.79
CA SER A 149 -38.39 20.06 -13.14
C SER A 149 -36.89 20.15 -13.50
N ALA A 150 -36.04 19.52 -12.69
CA ALA A 150 -34.62 19.39 -13.03
C ALA A 150 -34.44 18.68 -14.38
N ALA A 151 -35.22 17.63 -14.64
CA ALA A 151 -35.19 16.91 -15.90
C ALA A 151 -35.52 17.82 -17.10
N THR A 152 -36.51 18.70 -16.96
CA THR A 152 -36.85 19.65 -18.03
C THR A 152 -35.74 20.67 -18.28
N ILE A 153 -35.05 21.13 -17.23
CA ILE A 153 -33.91 22.05 -17.41
C ILE A 153 -32.74 21.33 -18.07
N ILE A 154 -32.50 20.06 -17.70
CA ILE A 154 -31.50 19.23 -18.36
C ILE A 154 -31.86 19.06 -19.83
N ASP A 155 -33.13 18.78 -20.17
CA ASP A 155 -33.59 18.72 -21.56
C ASP A 155 -33.36 20.05 -22.29
N ASP A 156 -33.67 21.19 -21.65
CA ASP A 156 -33.42 22.52 -22.21
C ASP A 156 -31.92 22.74 -22.49
N ILE A 157 -31.03 22.34 -21.57
CA ILE A 157 -29.57 22.43 -21.74
C ILE A 157 -29.12 21.54 -22.91
N LEU A 158 -29.58 20.30 -22.96
CA LEU A 158 -29.26 19.37 -24.04
C LEU A 158 -29.79 19.87 -25.39
N ASN A 159 -31.00 20.45 -25.42
CA ASN A 159 -31.60 21.04 -26.62
C ASN A 159 -30.88 22.31 -27.06
N ALA A 160 -30.45 23.17 -26.13
CA ALA A 160 -29.65 24.34 -26.45
C ALA A 160 -28.31 23.93 -27.10
N ALA A 161 -27.65 22.88 -26.58
CA ALA A 161 -26.43 22.36 -27.17
C ALA A 161 -26.64 21.81 -28.60
N LEU A 162 -27.83 21.29 -28.94
CA LEU A 162 -28.16 20.89 -30.32
C LEU A 162 -28.21 22.08 -31.28
N VAL A 163 -28.64 23.26 -30.81
CA VAL A 163 -28.75 24.48 -31.63
C VAL A 163 -27.39 25.13 -31.89
N GLU A 164 -26.43 24.97 -30.97
CA GLU A 164 -25.07 25.50 -31.12
C GLU A 164 -24.26 24.82 -32.25
N VAL A 165 -24.73 23.68 -32.74
CA VAL A 165 -24.11 22.94 -33.84
C VAL A 165 -24.98 23.08 -35.08
N ALA A 166 -24.39 23.55 -36.18
CA ALA A 166 -25.13 23.81 -37.42
C ALA A 166 -25.85 22.57 -37.99
N GLU A 167 -25.31 21.37 -37.76
CA GLU A 167 -25.87 20.10 -38.20
C GLU A 167 -26.44 19.31 -37.00
N PRO A 168 -27.78 19.12 -36.90
CA PRO A 168 -28.41 18.46 -35.76
C PRO A 168 -27.96 17.01 -35.53
N GLU A 169 -27.66 16.28 -36.62
CA GLU A 169 -27.15 14.91 -36.56
C GLU A 169 -25.76 14.86 -35.90
N GLN A 170 -24.89 15.80 -36.26
CA GLN A 170 -23.56 15.93 -35.65
C GLN A 170 -23.66 16.26 -34.15
N ALA A 171 -24.60 17.11 -33.76
CA ALA A 171 -24.83 17.46 -32.36
C ALA A 171 -25.33 16.24 -31.55
N THR A 172 -26.25 15.48 -32.13
CA THR A 172 -26.78 14.24 -31.55
C THR A 172 -25.67 13.20 -31.38
N GLU A 173 -24.79 13.06 -32.36
CA GLU A 173 -23.62 12.18 -32.28
C GLU A 173 -22.62 12.63 -31.20
N GLN A 174 -22.40 13.94 -31.02
CA GLN A 174 -21.54 14.48 -29.96
C GLN A 174 -22.11 14.17 -28.57
N LEU A 175 -23.42 14.34 -28.38
CA LEU A 175 -24.12 13.95 -27.14
C LEU A 175 -24.02 12.45 -26.87
N ALA A 176 -24.26 11.60 -27.87
CA ALA A 176 -24.13 10.16 -27.75
C ALA A 176 -22.68 9.74 -27.46
N THR A 177 -21.70 10.44 -28.01
CA THR A 177 -20.27 10.19 -27.74
C THR A 177 -19.92 10.50 -26.29
N LEU A 178 -20.38 11.63 -25.74
CA LEU A 178 -20.25 11.92 -24.31
C LEU A 178 -20.90 10.84 -23.45
N ALA A 179 -22.09 10.39 -23.85
CA ALA A 179 -22.82 9.34 -23.16
C ALA A 179 -22.12 7.96 -23.21
N ALA A 180 -21.28 7.70 -24.21
CA ALA A 180 -20.64 6.40 -24.42
C ALA A 180 -19.22 6.31 -23.81
N LEU A 181 -18.55 7.44 -23.60
CA LEU A 181 -17.18 7.50 -23.08
C LEU A 181 -17.13 7.40 -21.54
N ASN A 182 -15.99 6.91 -21.03
CA ASN A 182 -15.76 6.75 -19.59
C ASN A 182 -15.19 8.03 -18.99
N THR A 183 -15.78 8.50 -17.89
CA THR A 183 -15.27 9.65 -17.16
C THR A 183 -14.06 9.26 -16.28
N PRO A 184 -13.08 10.16 -16.07
CA PRO A 184 -12.93 11.47 -16.71
C PRO A 184 -12.50 11.33 -18.19
N ILE A 185 -13.18 12.04 -19.09
CA ILE A 185 -12.93 11.94 -20.54
C ILE A 185 -11.88 12.98 -20.94
N PRO A 186 -10.73 12.59 -21.52
CA PRO A 186 -9.79 13.57 -22.08
C PRO A 186 -10.44 14.36 -23.23
N LEU A 187 -10.31 15.69 -23.21
CA LEU A 187 -10.94 16.58 -24.20
C LEU A 187 -10.45 16.29 -25.63
N ASP A 188 -9.18 15.95 -25.78
CA ASP A 188 -8.57 15.56 -27.06
C ASP A 188 -9.16 14.25 -27.60
N ILE A 189 -9.40 13.25 -26.74
CA ILE A 189 -10.08 12.01 -27.11
C ILE A 189 -11.52 12.30 -27.55
N PHE A 190 -12.27 13.13 -26.81
CA PHE A 190 -13.62 13.52 -27.20
C PHE A 190 -13.63 14.26 -28.56
N ALA A 191 -12.74 15.23 -28.74
CA ALA A 191 -12.60 15.99 -29.98
C ALA A 191 -12.28 15.08 -31.17
N ALA A 192 -11.32 14.18 -31.01
CA ALA A 192 -10.92 13.23 -32.04
C ALA A 192 -12.03 12.21 -32.35
N ALA A 193 -12.71 11.68 -31.34
CA ALA A 193 -13.83 10.76 -31.50
C ALA A 193 -15.01 11.41 -32.24
N CYS A 194 -15.24 12.71 -32.05
CA CYS A 194 -16.26 13.48 -32.76
C CYS A 194 -15.77 14.11 -34.08
N ARG A 195 -14.48 13.93 -34.43
CA ARG A 195 -13.84 14.52 -35.62
C ARG A 195 -13.97 16.05 -35.68
N ILE A 196 -13.83 16.72 -34.54
CA ILE A 196 -13.87 18.17 -34.41
C ILE A 196 -12.56 18.71 -33.82
N SER A 197 -12.31 20.01 -33.96
CA SER A 197 -11.16 20.66 -33.32
C SER A 197 -11.36 20.76 -31.81
N SER A 198 -10.25 20.80 -31.05
CA SER A 198 -10.31 21.01 -29.59
C SER A 198 -11.06 22.30 -29.22
N ALA A 199 -10.95 23.35 -30.03
CA ALA A 199 -11.70 24.59 -29.83
C ALA A 199 -13.21 24.37 -29.94
N ARG A 200 -13.68 23.64 -30.95
CA ARG A 200 -15.10 23.28 -31.10
C ARG A 200 -15.57 22.37 -29.98
N ALA A 201 -14.75 21.40 -29.56
CA ALA A 201 -15.05 20.52 -28.43
C ALA A 201 -15.21 21.31 -27.12
N THR A 202 -14.32 22.27 -26.85
CA THR A 202 -14.41 23.18 -25.71
C THR A 202 -15.70 24.00 -25.74
N THR A 203 -16.02 24.62 -26.88
CA THR A 203 -17.27 25.39 -27.04
C THR A 203 -18.51 24.52 -26.79
N PHE A 204 -18.54 23.30 -27.34
CA PHE A 204 -19.63 22.36 -27.14
C PHE A 204 -19.75 21.89 -25.68
N CYS A 205 -18.63 21.63 -25.00
CA CYS A 205 -18.68 21.32 -23.56
C CYS A 205 -19.18 22.51 -22.73
N HIS A 206 -18.82 23.73 -23.12
CA HIS A 206 -19.31 24.93 -22.45
C HIS A 206 -20.80 25.17 -22.64
N SER A 207 -21.38 24.85 -23.81
CA SER A 207 -22.84 24.95 -24.02
C SER A 207 -23.66 23.97 -23.18
N LEU A 208 -23.01 22.92 -22.67
CA LEU A 208 -23.58 21.93 -21.75
C LEU A 208 -23.36 22.29 -20.27
N THR A 209 -22.77 23.46 -19.98
CA THR A 209 -22.71 24.00 -18.61
C THR A 209 -24.13 24.34 -18.16
N PRO A 210 -24.52 24.10 -16.89
CA PRO A 210 -23.70 23.59 -15.79
C PRO A 210 -23.78 22.07 -15.61
N GLY A 211 -24.30 21.32 -16.59
CA GLY A 211 -24.43 19.86 -16.56
C GLY A 211 -23.11 19.12 -16.82
N LEU A 212 -22.19 19.72 -17.58
CA LEU A 212 -20.82 19.24 -17.75
C LEU A 212 -19.81 20.12 -17.02
N LEU A 213 -18.73 19.48 -16.59
CA LEU A 213 -17.55 20.10 -15.98
C LEU A 213 -16.32 19.83 -16.87
N LEU A 214 -15.72 20.90 -17.37
CA LEU A 214 -14.42 20.86 -18.05
C LEU A 214 -13.34 21.43 -17.13
N LYS A 215 -12.45 20.58 -16.60
CA LYS A 215 -11.35 20.98 -15.70
C LYS A 215 -10.04 20.30 -16.09
N ASN A 216 -8.96 21.07 -16.20
CA ASN A 216 -7.62 20.57 -16.54
C ASN A 216 -7.57 19.69 -17.82
N GLY A 217 -8.42 19.99 -18.82
CA GLY A 217 -8.51 19.21 -20.05
C GLY A 217 -9.34 17.93 -19.96
N PHE A 218 -10.05 17.69 -18.85
CA PHE A 218 -10.92 16.53 -18.66
C PHE A 218 -12.39 16.95 -18.51
N ILE A 219 -13.27 16.17 -19.15
CA ILE A 219 -14.72 16.30 -19.10
C ILE A 219 -15.27 15.32 -18.06
N SER A 220 -16.18 15.80 -17.22
CA SER A 220 -16.92 15.00 -16.23
C SER A 220 -18.36 15.50 -16.12
N PHE A 221 -19.28 14.64 -15.68
CA PHE A 221 -20.66 15.01 -15.42
C PHE A 221 -20.78 15.72 -14.07
N GLN A 222 -21.66 16.71 -14.00
CA GLN A 222 -21.96 17.43 -12.75
C GLN A 222 -22.66 16.52 -11.73
N ASP A 223 -23.64 15.73 -12.18
CA ASP A 223 -24.36 14.78 -11.35
C ASP A 223 -24.90 13.58 -12.17
N GLU A 224 -25.36 12.56 -11.44
CA GLU A 224 -25.91 11.31 -12.00
C GLU A 224 -27.20 11.54 -12.78
N ASP A 225 -28.03 12.53 -12.40
CA ASP A 225 -29.30 12.78 -13.08
C ASP A 225 -29.04 13.29 -14.50
N PHE A 226 -28.07 14.20 -14.68
CA PHE A 226 -27.63 14.67 -15.99
C PHE A 226 -27.03 13.53 -16.84
N GLU A 227 -26.11 12.73 -16.26
CA GLU A 227 -25.51 11.60 -16.96
C GLU A 227 -26.57 10.59 -17.40
N THR A 228 -27.49 10.23 -16.48
CA THR A 228 -28.55 9.26 -16.74
C THR A 228 -29.47 9.75 -17.84
N GLN A 229 -29.92 11.00 -17.78
CA GLN A 229 -30.82 11.57 -18.78
C GLN A 229 -30.15 11.69 -20.16
N LEU A 230 -28.88 12.08 -20.21
CA LEU A 230 -28.10 12.09 -21.45
C LEU A 230 -27.98 10.68 -22.05
N ARG A 231 -27.71 9.66 -21.21
CA ARG A 231 -27.64 8.26 -21.65
C ARG A 231 -28.99 7.72 -22.10
N GLU A 232 -30.07 7.98 -21.36
CA GLU A 232 -31.42 7.55 -21.70
C GLU A 232 -31.92 8.19 -22.99
N ARG A 233 -31.69 9.49 -23.16
CA ARG A 233 -31.97 10.20 -24.40
C ARG A 233 -31.20 9.59 -25.58
N SER A 234 -29.90 9.38 -25.41
CA SER A 234 -29.04 8.78 -26.44
C SER A 234 -29.45 7.33 -26.79
N ARG A 235 -30.10 6.60 -25.86
CA ARG A 235 -30.70 5.28 -26.13
C ARG A 235 -32.02 5.41 -26.89
N ALA A 236 -32.91 6.29 -26.44
CA ALA A 236 -34.24 6.48 -27.02
C ALA A 236 -34.15 7.02 -28.45
N ASP A 237 -33.23 7.95 -28.71
CA ASP A 237 -33.02 8.58 -30.00
C ASP A 237 -32.28 7.67 -31.00
N GLY A 238 -31.80 6.50 -30.55
CA GLY A 238 -31.17 5.46 -31.38
C GLY A 238 -29.65 5.52 -31.66
N PRO A 239 -28.87 6.61 -31.41
CA PRO A 239 -27.46 6.64 -31.84
C PRO A 239 -26.51 5.86 -30.91
N LEU A 240 -26.91 5.50 -29.68
CA LEU A 240 -25.94 5.01 -28.69
C LEU A 240 -25.25 3.70 -29.08
N LEU A 241 -26.00 2.72 -29.59
CA LEU A 241 -25.42 1.44 -30.03
C LEU A 241 -24.43 1.65 -31.19
N ALA A 242 -24.83 2.42 -32.21
CA ALA A 242 -23.97 2.77 -33.34
C ALA A 242 -22.73 3.58 -32.90
N THR A 243 -22.89 4.41 -31.86
CA THR A 243 -21.78 5.16 -31.25
C THR A 243 -20.80 4.21 -30.58
N HIS A 244 -21.26 3.23 -29.80
CA HIS A 244 -20.40 2.20 -29.21
C HIS A 244 -19.63 1.41 -30.28
N GLN A 245 -20.29 1.04 -31.38
CA GLN A 245 -19.66 0.36 -32.51
C GLN A 245 -18.52 1.22 -33.11
N ARG A 246 -18.82 2.49 -33.43
CA ARG A 246 -17.85 3.44 -34.00
C ARG A 246 -16.68 3.70 -33.04
N LEU A 247 -16.95 3.84 -31.74
CA LEU A 247 -15.92 4.06 -30.73
C LEU A 247 -15.04 2.81 -30.56
N GLY A 248 -15.61 1.61 -30.63
CA GLY A 248 -14.86 0.36 -30.65
C GLY A 248 -13.86 0.34 -31.81
N ASP A 249 -14.30 0.68 -33.02
CA ASP A 249 -13.43 0.76 -34.21
C ASP A 249 -12.38 1.86 -34.10
N TYR A 250 -12.73 3.00 -33.51
CA TYR A 250 -11.80 4.10 -33.27
C TYR A 250 -10.71 3.75 -32.25
N PHE A 251 -11.08 3.10 -31.13
CA PHE A 251 -10.13 2.77 -30.07
C PHE A 251 -9.28 1.54 -30.37
N ARG A 252 -9.76 0.59 -31.18
CA ARG A 252 -9.01 -0.63 -31.52
C ARG A 252 -7.58 -0.38 -32.00
N PRO A 253 -7.31 0.49 -32.99
CA PRO A 253 -5.93 0.77 -33.42
C PRO A 253 -5.12 1.58 -32.40
N LEU A 254 -5.78 2.31 -31.49
CA LEU A 254 -5.13 3.15 -30.47
C LEU A 254 -4.84 2.39 -29.17
N ALA A 255 -5.42 1.21 -28.99
CA ALA A 255 -5.30 0.40 -27.77
C ALA A 255 -3.87 -0.10 -27.49
N THR A 256 -2.94 0.08 -28.42
CA THR A 256 -1.51 -0.26 -28.27
C THR A 256 -0.62 0.93 -27.92
N THR A 257 -1.17 2.15 -27.91
CA THR A 257 -0.42 3.40 -27.67
C THR A 257 -1.08 4.34 -26.67
N SER A 258 -2.37 4.16 -26.38
CA SER A 258 -3.13 4.97 -25.42
C SER A 258 -3.75 4.10 -24.33
N ALA A 259 -3.46 4.42 -23.07
CA ALA A 259 -4.01 3.71 -21.92
C ALA A 259 -5.54 3.84 -21.84
N TYR A 260 -6.05 5.05 -22.11
CA TYR A 260 -7.49 5.31 -22.18
C TYR A 260 -8.16 4.46 -23.27
N ALA A 261 -7.56 4.38 -24.47
CA ALA A 261 -8.09 3.57 -25.55
C ALA A 261 -8.04 2.06 -25.22
N ALA A 262 -6.96 1.60 -24.58
CA ALA A 262 -6.79 0.21 -24.18
C ALA A 262 -7.84 -0.25 -23.16
N GLN A 263 -8.27 0.66 -22.27
CA GLN A 263 -9.38 0.47 -21.36
C GLN A 263 -10.72 0.52 -22.10
N ALA A 264 -10.96 1.59 -22.87
CA ALA A 264 -12.25 1.86 -23.48
C ALA A 264 -12.66 0.80 -24.51
N VAL A 265 -11.75 0.31 -25.35
CA VAL A 265 -12.09 -0.58 -26.48
C VAL A 265 -12.88 -1.82 -26.05
N ALA A 266 -12.52 -2.46 -24.94
CA ALA A 266 -13.21 -3.67 -24.47
C ALA A 266 -14.64 -3.37 -24.02
N GLU A 267 -14.82 -2.26 -23.30
CA GLU A 267 -16.13 -1.81 -22.83
C GLU A 267 -17.01 -1.33 -23.99
N GLN A 268 -16.43 -0.67 -25.01
CA GLN A 268 -17.16 -0.29 -26.21
C GLN A 268 -17.62 -1.52 -27.00
N TYR A 269 -16.79 -2.55 -27.17
CA TYR A 269 -17.22 -3.80 -27.82
C TYR A 269 -18.31 -4.53 -27.03
N ALA A 270 -18.18 -4.59 -25.70
CA ALA A 270 -19.22 -5.16 -24.84
C ALA A 270 -20.55 -4.42 -25.00
N ALA A 271 -20.54 -3.08 -24.92
CA ALA A 271 -21.73 -2.25 -25.08
C ALA A 271 -22.30 -2.25 -26.51
N ALA A 272 -21.46 -2.52 -27.51
CA ALA A 272 -21.84 -2.67 -28.91
C ALA A 272 -22.30 -4.10 -29.27
N GLU A 273 -22.34 -5.02 -28.30
CA GLU A 273 -22.67 -6.44 -28.50
C GLU A 273 -21.72 -7.19 -29.46
N ARG A 274 -20.50 -6.68 -29.64
CA ARG A 274 -19.44 -7.21 -30.51
C ARG A 274 -18.61 -8.27 -29.80
N ARG A 275 -19.27 -9.39 -29.51
CA ARG A 275 -18.76 -10.48 -28.66
C ARG A 275 -17.54 -11.18 -29.27
N GLU A 276 -17.56 -11.44 -30.56
CA GLU A 276 -16.45 -12.08 -31.28
C GLU A 276 -15.21 -11.19 -31.23
N GLU A 277 -15.34 -9.90 -31.54
CA GLU A 277 -14.21 -8.97 -31.55
C GLU A 277 -13.63 -8.72 -30.16
N LEU A 278 -14.43 -8.87 -29.10
CA LEU A 278 -14.00 -8.80 -27.72
C LEU A 278 -13.18 -10.04 -27.31
N ILE A 279 -13.60 -11.23 -27.75
CA ILE A 279 -12.82 -12.47 -27.60
C ILE A 279 -11.48 -12.33 -28.33
N ASP A 280 -11.50 -11.89 -29.59
CA ASP A 280 -10.29 -11.68 -30.40
C ASP A 280 -9.38 -10.63 -29.79
N LEU A 281 -9.95 -9.52 -29.30
CA LEU A 281 -9.18 -8.49 -28.59
C LEU A 281 -8.44 -9.07 -27.38
N ALA A 282 -9.04 -9.98 -26.63
CA ALA A 282 -8.40 -10.58 -25.47
C ALA A 282 -7.34 -11.63 -25.84
N LEU A 283 -7.58 -12.44 -26.88
CA LEU A 283 -6.69 -13.53 -27.28
C LEU A 283 -5.51 -13.07 -28.16
N GLU A 284 -5.72 -12.07 -29.02
CA GLU A 284 -4.77 -11.69 -30.07
C GLU A 284 -4.00 -10.40 -29.77
N SER A 285 -4.47 -9.58 -28.82
CA SER A 285 -3.79 -8.30 -28.55
C SER A 285 -2.39 -8.51 -27.99
N PRO A 286 -1.41 -7.69 -28.41
CA PRO A 286 -0.10 -7.70 -27.78
C PRO A 286 -0.20 -7.27 -26.31
N PRO A 287 0.75 -7.69 -25.46
CA PRO A 287 0.82 -7.22 -24.09
C PRO A 287 0.87 -5.69 -23.99
N LEU A 288 0.19 -5.10 -23.00
CA LEU A 288 0.08 -3.65 -22.82
C LEU A 288 1.34 -3.02 -22.18
N THR A 289 2.53 -3.39 -22.66
CA THR A 289 3.82 -3.00 -22.07
C THR A 289 4.11 -1.50 -22.13
N PHE A 290 3.49 -0.78 -23.07
CA PHE A 290 3.61 0.67 -23.20
C PHE A 290 2.99 1.43 -22.01
N ILE A 291 2.03 0.84 -21.30
CA ILE A 291 1.47 1.39 -20.07
C ILE A 291 2.49 1.13 -18.97
N THR A 292 3.21 2.15 -18.52
CA THR A 292 4.31 2.00 -17.55
C THR A 292 3.80 1.60 -16.16
N ASP A 293 2.64 2.11 -15.75
CA ASP A 293 1.99 1.74 -14.49
C ASP A 293 1.48 0.29 -14.56
N SER A 294 2.14 -0.59 -13.82
CA SER A 294 1.82 -2.02 -13.78
C SER A 294 0.43 -2.30 -13.23
N ALA A 295 -0.08 -1.49 -12.29
CA ALA A 295 -1.39 -1.70 -11.70
C ALA A 295 -2.50 -1.28 -12.66
N GLU A 296 -2.32 -0.16 -13.37
CA GLU A 296 -3.23 0.24 -14.45
C GLU A 296 -3.28 -0.81 -15.55
N ARG A 297 -2.12 -1.32 -15.97
CA ARG A 297 -2.01 -2.40 -16.95
C ARG A 297 -2.80 -3.64 -16.53
N VAL A 298 -2.60 -4.09 -15.29
CA VAL A 298 -3.28 -5.27 -14.73
C VAL A 298 -4.79 -5.08 -14.65
N ARG A 299 -5.25 -3.89 -14.23
CA ARG A 299 -6.68 -3.56 -14.17
C ARG A 299 -7.33 -3.63 -15.56
N ILE A 300 -6.70 -3.04 -16.57
CA ILE A 300 -7.18 -3.05 -17.96
C ILE A 300 -7.22 -4.48 -18.51
N GLU A 301 -6.15 -5.26 -18.30
CA GLU A 301 -6.08 -6.66 -18.74
C GLU A 301 -7.15 -7.52 -18.05
N ARG A 302 -7.34 -7.36 -16.74
CA ARG A 302 -8.39 -8.06 -15.97
C ARG A 302 -9.77 -7.76 -16.53
N LYS A 303 -10.10 -6.47 -16.72
CA LYS A 303 -11.43 -6.10 -17.21
C LYS A 303 -11.68 -6.62 -18.62
N ARG A 304 -10.66 -6.57 -19.48
CA ARG A 304 -10.73 -7.14 -20.84
C ARG A 304 -11.00 -8.65 -20.81
N LEU A 305 -10.30 -9.40 -19.95
CA LEU A 305 -10.50 -10.84 -19.81
C LEU A 305 -11.88 -11.18 -19.23
N GLU A 306 -12.35 -10.43 -18.24
CA GLU A 306 -13.68 -10.60 -17.64
C GLU A 306 -14.78 -10.45 -18.71
N LEU A 307 -14.73 -9.36 -19.48
CA LEU A 307 -15.69 -9.09 -20.55
C LEU A 307 -15.60 -10.16 -21.67
N ALA A 308 -14.39 -10.58 -22.05
CA ALA A 308 -14.21 -11.63 -23.06
C ALA A 308 -14.71 -12.99 -22.60
N LEU A 309 -14.53 -13.36 -21.33
CA LEU A 309 -15.07 -14.58 -20.75
C LEU A 309 -16.60 -14.56 -20.72
N GLN A 310 -17.21 -13.43 -20.37
CA GLN A 310 -18.66 -13.24 -20.47
C GLN A 310 -19.15 -13.41 -21.91
N ALA A 311 -18.48 -12.77 -22.88
CA ALA A 311 -18.81 -12.92 -24.30
C ALA A 311 -18.68 -14.36 -24.80
N ALA A 312 -17.62 -15.08 -24.40
CA ALA A 312 -17.44 -16.48 -24.75
C ALA A 312 -18.53 -17.38 -24.15
N ALA A 313 -18.94 -17.12 -22.90
CA ALA A 313 -20.02 -17.84 -22.26
C ALA A 313 -21.38 -17.57 -22.95
N GLU A 314 -21.68 -16.33 -23.31
CA GLU A 314 -22.91 -15.96 -24.02
C GLU A 314 -22.99 -16.59 -25.42
N LEU A 315 -21.86 -16.69 -26.13
CA LEU A 315 -21.79 -17.33 -27.45
C LEU A 315 -21.71 -18.86 -27.40
N GLY A 316 -21.52 -19.47 -26.22
CA GLY A 316 -21.22 -20.90 -26.11
C GLY A 316 -19.89 -21.31 -26.76
N ALA A 317 -18.91 -20.40 -26.79
CA ALA A 317 -17.62 -20.58 -27.45
C ALA A 317 -16.61 -21.29 -26.54
N ASP A 318 -16.86 -22.56 -26.22
CA ASP A 318 -16.12 -23.33 -25.20
C ASP A 318 -14.59 -23.29 -25.38
N LEU A 319 -14.10 -23.45 -26.62
CA LEU A 319 -12.66 -23.42 -26.90
C LEU A 319 -12.04 -22.03 -26.63
N ALA A 320 -12.75 -20.96 -27.00
CA ALA A 320 -12.30 -19.60 -26.71
C ALA A 320 -12.34 -19.34 -25.19
N GLY A 321 -13.40 -19.78 -24.52
CA GLY A 321 -13.51 -19.73 -23.05
C GLY A 321 -12.36 -20.44 -22.35
N ALA A 322 -12.00 -21.65 -22.78
CA ALA A 322 -10.87 -22.39 -22.22
C ALA A 322 -9.53 -21.65 -22.39
N LYS A 323 -9.28 -21.08 -23.58
CA LYS A 323 -8.06 -20.26 -23.83
C LYS A 323 -8.03 -19.02 -22.95
N LEU A 324 -9.15 -18.32 -22.83
CA LEU A 324 -9.28 -17.13 -21.98
C LEU A 324 -9.08 -17.47 -20.50
N LEU A 325 -9.55 -18.64 -20.03
CA LEU A 325 -9.32 -19.11 -18.66
C LEU A 325 -7.84 -19.42 -18.39
N VAL A 326 -7.14 -20.06 -19.33
CA VAL A 326 -5.69 -20.28 -19.22
C VAL A 326 -4.95 -18.95 -19.16
N LEU A 327 -5.29 -18.02 -20.06
CA LEU A 327 -4.69 -16.68 -20.06
C LEU A 327 -4.99 -15.93 -18.75
N ALA A 328 -6.20 -16.03 -18.22
CA ALA A 328 -6.55 -15.45 -16.93
C ALA A 328 -5.73 -16.07 -15.79
N ALA A 329 -5.52 -17.39 -15.79
CA ALA A 329 -4.69 -18.08 -14.79
C ALA A 329 -3.22 -17.63 -14.85
N GLU A 330 -2.65 -17.52 -16.04
CA GLU A 330 -1.29 -16.98 -16.23
C GLU A 330 -1.17 -15.55 -15.70
N ARG A 331 -2.15 -14.68 -15.99
CA ARG A 331 -2.19 -13.30 -15.50
C ARG A 331 -2.34 -13.23 -13.99
N LEU A 332 -3.15 -14.11 -13.39
CA LEU A 332 -3.26 -14.24 -11.93
C LEU A 332 -1.94 -14.69 -11.29
N GLN A 333 -1.23 -15.64 -11.89
CA GLN A 333 0.08 -16.09 -11.41
C GLN A 333 1.15 -15.00 -11.54
N ALA A 334 1.20 -14.30 -12.68
CA ALA A 334 2.09 -13.16 -12.89
C ALA A 334 1.81 -12.03 -11.89
N ASN A 335 0.53 -11.78 -11.58
CA ASN A 335 0.14 -10.86 -10.52
C ASN A 335 0.62 -11.35 -9.15
N HIS A 336 0.48 -12.63 -8.82
CA HIS A 336 1.02 -13.15 -7.56
C HIS A 336 2.55 -12.98 -7.47
N ALA A 337 3.28 -13.23 -8.57
CA ALA A 337 4.73 -13.03 -8.62
C ALA A 337 5.12 -11.54 -8.50
N LEU A 338 4.40 -10.65 -9.17
CA LEU A 338 4.58 -9.20 -9.04
C LEU A 338 4.26 -8.74 -7.61
N LYS A 339 3.21 -9.30 -6.99
CA LYS A 339 2.89 -9.08 -5.58
C LYS A 339 4.06 -9.44 -4.70
N ALA A 340 4.58 -10.66 -4.85
CA ALA A 340 5.71 -11.13 -4.09
C ALA A 340 6.95 -10.24 -4.28
N LEU A 341 7.19 -9.73 -5.49
CA LEU A 341 8.29 -8.81 -5.77
C LEU A 341 8.09 -7.43 -5.12
N VAL A 342 6.89 -6.86 -5.19
CA VAL A 342 6.54 -5.59 -4.53
C VAL A 342 6.63 -5.74 -3.01
N ILE A 343 6.19 -6.88 -2.46
CA ILE A 343 6.36 -7.22 -1.04
C ILE A 343 7.84 -7.30 -0.67
N ALA A 344 8.67 -7.89 -1.55
CA ALA A 344 10.09 -8.07 -1.30
C ALA A 344 10.86 -6.74 -1.24
N ASP A 345 10.46 -5.72 -2.02
CA ASP A 345 11.04 -4.37 -1.94
C ASP A 345 10.02 -3.26 -2.23
N ILE A 346 9.34 -2.82 -1.17
CA ILE A 346 8.32 -1.76 -1.25
C ILE A 346 8.93 -0.41 -1.63
N ALA A 347 10.17 -0.13 -1.19
CA ALA A 347 10.84 1.12 -1.51
C ALA A 347 11.15 1.21 -3.01
N LEU A 348 11.63 0.11 -3.60
CA LEU A 348 11.87 0.01 -5.04
C LEU A 348 10.56 0.13 -5.83
N ALA A 349 9.51 -0.55 -5.37
CA ALA A 349 8.18 -0.43 -5.97
C ALA A 349 7.62 1.00 -5.89
N ALA A 350 7.84 1.70 -4.78
CA ALA A 350 7.47 3.09 -4.59
C ALA A 350 8.32 4.07 -5.41
N HIS A 351 9.55 3.70 -5.74
CA HIS A 351 10.45 4.50 -6.56
C HIS A 351 10.07 4.47 -8.05
N PHE A 352 9.72 3.29 -8.57
CA PHE A 352 9.41 3.08 -9.98
C PHE A 352 7.90 3.04 -10.30
N GLY A 353 7.04 2.88 -9.29
CA GLY A 353 5.59 2.81 -9.43
C GLY A 353 4.86 4.10 -9.00
N ASN A 354 3.55 4.13 -9.22
CA ASN A 354 2.69 5.22 -8.73
C ASN A 354 2.27 4.96 -7.27
N VAL A 355 2.39 5.96 -6.42
CA VAL A 355 2.23 5.84 -4.96
C VAL A 355 0.82 5.37 -4.55
N GLY A 356 -0.21 5.83 -5.28
CA GLY A 356 -1.58 5.40 -5.03
C GLY A 356 -1.76 3.90 -5.30
N THR A 357 -1.12 3.41 -6.37
CA THR A 357 -1.32 2.04 -6.84
C THR A 357 -0.60 0.99 -6.01
N VAL A 358 0.52 1.33 -5.35
CA VAL A 358 1.21 0.39 -4.45
C VAL A 358 0.28 -0.03 -3.32
N THR A 359 -0.40 0.91 -2.64
CA THR A 359 -1.33 0.55 -1.55
C THR A 359 -2.59 -0.16 -2.05
N ASP A 360 -3.09 0.21 -3.23
CA ASP A 360 -4.25 -0.44 -3.86
C ASP A 360 -3.95 -1.90 -4.20
N TYR A 361 -2.71 -2.20 -4.58
CA TYR A 361 -2.23 -3.57 -4.88
C TYR A 361 -2.41 -4.54 -3.70
N PHE A 362 -2.40 -4.01 -2.48
CA PHE A 362 -2.56 -4.77 -1.25
C PHE A 362 -3.95 -4.69 -0.66
N ARG A 363 -4.79 -3.76 -1.14
CA ARG A 363 -6.19 -3.60 -0.72
C ARG A 363 -7.12 -4.64 -1.34
N ASP A 364 -6.79 -5.15 -2.53
CA ASP A 364 -7.53 -6.23 -3.22
C ASP A 364 -7.36 -7.63 -2.55
N GLY A 365 -6.50 -7.75 -1.54
CA GLY A 365 -6.31 -9.00 -0.77
C GLY A 365 -7.09 -9.00 0.53
N THR A 366 -7.54 -10.17 0.98
CA THR A 366 -8.23 -10.38 2.27
C THR A 366 -7.37 -10.16 3.52
N ASP A 367 -6.15 -9.64 3.40
CA ASP A 367 -5.19 -9.45 4.49
C ASP A 367 -4.95 -7.96 4.79
N ASP A 368 -5.92 -7.33 5.45
CA ASP A 368 -5.81 -6.00 6.10
C ASP A 368 -4.54 -5.89 6.98
N ALA A 369 -4.03 -7.02 7.49
CA ALA A 369 -2.89 -7.11 8.38
C ALA A 369 -1.57 -6.63 7.74
N TRP A 370 -1.38 -6.80 6.44
CA TRP A 370 -0.11 -6.47 5.78
C TRP A 370 0.07 -4.97 5.49
N LEU A 371 -1.03 -4.20 5.42
CA LEU A 371 -1.01 -2.80 5.00
C LEU A 371 -0.26 -1.86 5.95
N GLY A 372 -0.17 -2.16 7.25
CA GLY A 372 0.54 -1.27 8.18
C GLY A 372 2.06 -1.31 8.03
N THR A 373 2.63 -2.50 7.84
CA THR A 373 4.04 -2.66 7.48
C THR A 373 4.35 -1.85 6.23
N VAL A 374 3.51 -1.95 5.18
CA VAL A 374 3.65 -1.13 3.95
C VAL A 374 3.69 0.34 4.24
N HIS A 375 2.76 0.81 5.07
CA HIS A 375 2.67 2.22 5.41
C HIS A 375 3.91 2.72 6.14
N TYR A 376 4.48 1.96 7.07
CA TYR A 376 5.75 2.36 7.70
C TYR A 376 6.93 2.30 6.73
N GLN A 377 7.00 1.30 5.86
CA GLN A 377 8.05 1.24 4.82
C GLN A 377 7.98 2.43 3.87
N LEU A 378 6.79 2.78 3.38
CA LEU A 378 6.56 3.95 2.53
C LEU A 378 6.83 5.26 3.28
N ALA A 379 6.45 5.35 4.55
CA ALA A 379 6.73 6.51 5.39
C ALA A 379 8.24 6.74 5.52
N ALA A 380 9.00 5.69 5.83
CA ALA A 380 10.47 5.74 5.92
C ALA A 380 11.12 6.10 4.59
N TYR A 381 10.60 5.55 3.48
CA TYR A 381 11.08 5.84 2.13
C TYR A 381 10.83 7.30 1.72
N TYR A 382 9.59 7.79 1.79
CA TYR A 382 9.30 9.17 1.39
C TYR A 382 9.92 10.20 2.34
N ALA A 383 10.16 9.84 3.60
CA ALA A 383 10.76 10.76 4.55
C ALA A 383 12.20 11.15 4.18
N THR A 384 12.92 10.36 3.37
CA THR A 384 14.29 10.69 2.94
C THR A 384 14.34 11.88 1.97
N ASP A 385 13.23 12.22 1.31
CA ASP A 385 13.12 13.35 0.39
C ASP A 385 12.29 14.47 1.02
N PRO A 386 12.87 15.65 1.31
CA PRO A 386 12.13 16.81 1.81
C PRO A 386 10.91 17.20 0.97
N GLY A 387 10.95 16.99 -0.35
CA GLY A 387 9.84 17.28 -1.26
C GLY A 387 8.63 16.36 -1.07
N GLN A 388 8.80 15.20 -0.43
CA GLN A 388 7.76 14.18 -0.24
C GLN A 388 7.24 14.13 1.20
N ARG A 389 7.56 15.13 2.03
CA ARG A 389 7.20 15.20 3.46
C ARG A 389 5.71 14.94 3.74
N ALA A 390 4.81 15.51 2.93
CA ALA A 390 3.36 15.33 3.10
C ALA A 390 2.94 13.86 2.92
N ARG A 391 3.52 13.16 1.93
CA ARG A 391 3.26 11.74 1.67
C ARG A 391 3.80 10.86 2.79
N ALA A 392 5.01 11.16 3.26
CA ALA A 392 5.60 10.46 4.40
C ALA A 392 4.73 10.58 5.66
N MET A 393 4.20 11.78 5.95
CA MET A 393 3.29 12.00 7.09
C MET A 393 1.97 11.26 6.95
N HIS A 394 1.38 11.23 5.75
CA HIS A 394 0.15 10.49 5.48
C HIS A 394 0.33 8.99 5.75
N HIS A 395 1.40 8.39 5.23
CA HIS A 395 1.69 6.98 5.46
C HIS A 395 2.07 6.70 6.92
N LEU A 396 2.80 7.60 7.59
CA LEU A 396 3.10 7.46 9.02
C LEU A 396 1.81 7.39 9.86
N GLY A 397 0.85 8.30 9.61
CA GLY A 397 -0.44 8.29 10.31
C GLY A 397 -1.30 7.06 10.00
N SER A 398 -1.21 6.53 8.78
CA SER A 398 -1.89 5.29 8.39
C SER A 398 -1.28 4.07 9.08
N GLY A 399 0.05 4.02 9.21
CA GLY A 399 0.76 3.01 9.98
C GLY A 399 0.43 3.06 11.47
N HIS A 400 0.36 4.26 12.08
CA HIS A 400 -0.10 4.42 13.46
C HIS A 400 -1.50 3.87 13.69
N SER A 401 -2.43 4.20 12.79
CA SER A 401 -3.81 3.71 12.86
C SER A 401 -3.87 2.17 12.80
N TRP A 402 -2.94 1.54 12.09
CA TRP A 402 -2.81 0.09 12.05
C TRP A 402 -2.23 -0.48 13.35
N VAL A 403 -1.20 0.12 13.94
CA VAL A 403 -0.68 -0.30 15.26
C VAL A 403 -1.76 -0.18 16.35
N ASP A 404 -2.52 0.92 16.37
CA ASP A 404 -3.63 1.09 17.30
C ASP A 404 -4.70 0.00 17.10
N ARG A 405 -4.97 -0.36 15.83
CA ARG A 405 -5.81 -1.50 15.47
C ARG A 405 -5.24 -2.82 16.00
N TYR A 406 -3.92 -3.03 15.98
CA TYR A 406 -3.28 -4.28 16.44
C TYR A 406 -3.59 -4.56 17.91
N PHE A 407 -3.40 -3.53 18.74
CA PHE A 407 -3.57 -3.63 20.18
C PHE A 407 -5.03 -3.60 20.62
N SER A 408 -5.95 -3.07 19.80
CA SER A 408 -7.38 -3.02 20.11
C SER A 408 -8.16 -4.29 19.78
N VAL A 409 -7.58 -5.24 19.02
CA VAL A 409 -8.24 -6.52 18.69
C VAL A 409 -7.69 -7.69 19.50
N SER A 410 -8.55 -8.69 19.74
CA SER A 410 -8.14 -9.93 20.43
C SER A 410 -7.20 -10.78 19.57
N ASP A 411 -6.41 -11.65 20.22
CA ASP A 411 -5.45 -12.53 19.54
C ASP A 411 -6.09 -13.40 18.46
N TYR A 412 -7.36 -13.80 18.66
CA TYR A 412 -8.13 -14.54 17.65
C TYR A 412 -8.40 -13.71 16.39
N GLU A 413 -8.68 -12.40 16.54
CA GLU A 413 -8.96 -11.52 15.40
C GLU A 413 -7.69 -11.03 14.69
N ARG A 414 -6.53 -11.22 15.32
CA ARG A 414 -5.25 -10.97 14.67
C ARG A 414 -4.99 -11.97 13.53
N HIS A 415 -5.64 -13.14 13.49
CA HIS A 415 -5.53 -14.13 12.39
C HIS A 415 -4.09 -14.33 11.87
N ASN A 416 -3.13 -14.56 12.79
CA ASN A 416 -1.68 -14.69 12.51
C ASN A 416 -0.91 -13.40 12.18
N TRP A 417 -1.53 -12.23 12.31
CA TRP A 417 -0.83 -10.96 12.25
C TRP A 417 0.13 -10.82 13.44
N LYS A 418 1.41 -10.60 13.12
CA LYS A 418 2.45 -10.27 14.09
C LYS A 418 2.97 -8.87 13.82
N LEU A 419 3.09 -8.08 14.88
CA LEU A 419 3.84 -6.84 14.85
C LEU A 419 5.31 -7.17 15.07
N GLU A 420 6.16 -6.80 14.13
CA GLU A 420 7.59 -7.11 14.19
C GLU A 420 8.41 -5.87 14.56
N ALA A 421 9.58 -6.09 15.16
CA ALA A 421 10.50 -5.00 15.47
C ALA A 421 10.99 -4.26 14.20
N SER A 422 10.95 -4.94 13.05
CA SER A 422 11.23 -4.37 11.73
C SER A 422 10.24 -3.27 11.35
N ASP A 423 8.94 -3.46 11.62
CA ASP A 423 7.88 -2.45 11.40
C ASP A 423 8.18 -1.17 12.19
N ILE A 424 8.57 -1.35 13.44
CA ILE A 424 8.86 -0.26 14.37
C ILE A 424 10.18 0.44 14.02
N ALA A 425 11.15 -0.29 13.48
CA ALA A 425 12.36 0.31 12.92
C ALA A 425 12.05 1.23 11.72
N TYR A 426 11.10 0.86 10.85
CA TYR A 426 10.64 1.71 9.75
C TYR A 426 9.93 2.97 10.26
N GLU A 427 9.03 2.83 11.24
CA GLU A 427 8.37 3.97 11.87
C GLU A 427 9.41 4.93 12.51
N ALA A 428 10.39 4.38 13.23
CA ALA A 428 11.47 5.16 13.84
C ALA A 428 12.36 5.84 12.78
N GLU A 429 12.62 5.19 11.64
CA GLU A 429 13.35 5.79 10.51
C GLU A 429 12.57 6.98 9.92
N ALA A 430 11.25 6.84 9.74
CA ALA A 430 10.41 7.94 9.29
C ALA A 430 10.46 9.13 10.27
N HIS A 431 10.42 8.86 11.58
CA HIS A 431 10.59 9.88 12.61
C HIS A 431 11.97 10.55 12.56
N TYR A 432 13.04 9.78 12.36
CA TYR A 432 14.40 10.28 12.25
C TYR A 432 14.51 11.33 11.11
N TRP A 433 14.01 11.00 9.93
CA TRP A 433 14.08 11.91 8.79
C TRP A 433 13.08 13.09 8.88
N LEU A 434 11.88 12.87 9.42
CA LEU A 434 10.85 13.92 9.48
C LEU A 434 11.04 14.90 10.63
N ARG A 435 11.56 14.45 11.78
CA ARG A 435 11.52 15.18 13.05
C ARG A 435 12.86 15.14 13.81
N GLY A 436 13.86 14.42 13.30
CA GLY A 436 15.19 14.34 13.89
C GLY A 436 15.42 13.13 14.79
N PRO A 437 16.68 12.90 15.20
CA PRO A 437 17.09 11.71 15.96
C PRO A 437 16.43 11.62 17.34
N GLU A 438 16.14 12.75 17.98
CA GLU A 438 15.47 12.81 19.29
C GLU A 438 14.06 12.22 19.21
N ALA A 439 13.32 12.54 18.14
CA ALA A 439 11.96 12.05 17.94
C ALA A 439 11.92 10.54 17.69
N ALA A 440 12.89 10.00 16.92
CA ALA A 440 13.03 8.56 16.72
C ALA A 440 13.33 7.83 18.04
N CYS A 441 14.23 8.38 18.85
CA CYS A 441 14.55 7.82 20.17
C CYS A 441 13.35 7.83 21.12
N GLN A 442 12.62 8.95 21.21
CA GLN A 442 11.41 9.07 22.02
C GLN A 442 10.31 8.11 21.58
N MET A 443 10.19 7.85 20.28
CA MET A 443 9.26 6.86 19.76
C MET A 443 9.66 5.46 20.21
N LEU A 444 10.92 5.06 20.05
CA LEU A 444 11.39 3.71 20.40
C LEU A 444 11.24 3.42 21.90
N GLN A 445 11.42 4.43 22.75
CA GLN A 445 11.27 4.31 24.21
C GLN A 445 9.84 3.99 24.68
N ARG A 446 8.83 4.15 23.82
CA ARG A 446 7.43 3.81 24.16
C ARG A 446 7.13 2.32 24.06
N TRP A 447 8.01 1.57 23.40
CA TRP A 447 7.81 0.16 23.14
C TRP A 447 8.25 -0.72 24.31
N SER A 448 7.41 -1.70 24.62
CA SER A 448 7.62 -2.71 25.65
C SER A 448 7.32 -4.08 25.05
N PRO A 449 8.09 -5.14 25.36
CA PRO A 449 9.19 -5.17 26.31
C PRO A 449 10.46 -4.48 25.78
N ALA A 450 11.43 -4.19 26.66
CA ALA A 450 12.64 -3.44 26.30
C ALA A 450 13.48 -4.14 25.23
N GLU A 451 13.42 -5.47 25.17
CA GLU A 451 14.04 -6.32 24.16
C GLU A 451 13.49 -6.01 22.76
N PHE A 452 12.18 -5.78 22.64
CA PHE A 452 11.55 -5.44 21.36
C PHE A 452 12.01 -4.06 20.87
N ALA A 453 12.09 -3.08 21.77
CA ALA A 453 12.65 -1.76 21.45
C ALA A 453 14.14 -1.83 21.09
N ALA A 454 14.90 -2.71 21.74
CA ALA A 454 16.31 -2.95 21.45
C ALA A 454 16.52 -3.55 20.05
N GLU A 455 15.71 -4.53 19.66
CA GLU A 455 15.72 -5.08 18.31
C GLU A 455 15.36 -4.02 17.25
N ALA A 456 14.32 -3.23 17.50
CA ALA A 456 13.92 -2.16 16.58
C ALA A 456 15.01 -1.08 16.45
N LEU A 457 15.68 -0.71 17.55
CA LEU A 457 16.85 0.19 17.53
C LEU A 457 17.99 -0.41 16.70
N TYR A 458 18.27 -1.70 16.88
CA TYR A 458 19.32 -2.40 16.15
C TYR A 458 19.09 -2.35 14.64
N LEU A 459 17.86 -2.68 14.21
CA LEU A 459 17.44 -2.65 12.80
C LEU A 459 17.45 -1.23 12.23
N LEU A 460 16.97 -0.23 13.01
CA LEU A 460 17.02 1.18 12.61
C LEU A 460 18.47 1.61 12.31
N LEU A 461 19.40 1.27 13.19
CA LEU A 461 20.80 1.67 13.05
C LEU A 461 21.49 1.00 11.86
N GLN A 462 21.19 -0.27 11.59
CA GLN A 462 21.68 -0.93 10.37
C GLN A 462 21.21 -0.21 9.10
N ARG A 463 19.99 0.37 9.11
CA ARG A 463 19.44 1.12 7.98
C ARG A 463 20.06 2.50 7.85
N LEU A 464 20.18 3.23 8.96
CA LEU A 464 20.81 4.56 8.99
C LEU A 464 22.29 4.50 8.61
N ALA A 465 23.02 3.47 9.02
CA ALA A 465 24.44 3.29 8.67
C ALA A 465 24.71 3.23 7.16
N LYS A 466 23.72 2.78 6.37
CA LYS A 466 23.80 2.73 4.90
C LYS A 466 23.53 4.08 4.23
N ARG A 467 22.94 5.04 4.94
CA ARG A 467 22.41 6.31 4.38
C ARG A 467 23.06 7.56 4.99
N VAL A 468 23.62 7.45 6.18
CA VAL A 468 24.19 8.56 6.95
C VAL A 468 25.70 8.35 7.10
N ALA A 469 26.47 9.39 6.81
CA ALA A 469 27.93 9.34 6.90
C ALA A 469 28.46 9.04 8.32
N GLY A 470 29.59 8.33 8.39
CA GLY A 470 30.36 7.91 9.58
C GLY A 470 30.36 8.87 10.78
N PRO A 471 30.93 10.06 10.62
CA PRO A 471 31.06 11.01 11.73
C PRO A 471 29.73 11.63 12.18
N ALA A 472 28.77 11.74 11.26
CA ALA A 472 27.50 12.44 11.51
C ALA A 472 26.56 11.61 12.40
N LEU A 473 26.38 10.32 12.09
CA LEU A 473 25.50 9.45 12.89
C LEU A 473 26.08 9.25 14.30
N GLU A 474 27.39 9.04 14.44
CA GLU A 474 28.01 8.92 15.76
C GLU A 474 27.79 10.20 16.60
N THR A 475 27.99 11.37 16.00
CA THR A 475 27.78 12.65 16.70
C THR A 475 26.34 12.78 17.20
N GLN A 476 25.36 12.44 16.38
CA GLN A 476 23.95 12.43 16.77
C GLN A 476 23.66 11.41 17.88
N LEU A 477 24.14 10.17 17.75
CA LEU A 477 23.92 9.15 18.79
C LEU A 477 24.53 9.55 20.13
N ARG A 478 25.67 10.24 20.11
CA ARG A 478 26.31 10.77 21.32
C ARG A 478 25.55 11.95 21.93
N SER A 479 24.88 12.79 21.13
CA SER A 479 24.05 13.88 21.64
C SER A 479 22.75 13.39 22.30
N LEU A 480 22.22 12.24 21.87
CA LEU A 480 21.00 11.63 22.43
C LEU A 480 21.13 11.10 23.86
N GLN A 481 22.35 11.00 24.41
CA GLN A 481 22.62 10.48 25.76
C GLN A 481 21.92 9.13 26.06
N LEU A 482 21.96 8.21 25.08
CA LEU A 482 21.29 6.91 25.19
C LEU A 482 21.73 6.13 26.45
N PRO A 483 20.85 5.30 27.04
CA PRO A 483 21.24 4.37 28.10
C PRO A 483 22.43 3.51 27.69
N LEU A 484 23.27 3.10 28.64
CA LEU A 484 24.51 2.36 28.36
C LEU A 484 24.28 1.12 27.48
N MET A 485 23.20 0.37 27.73
CA MET A 485 22.86 -0.79 26.92
C MET A 485 22.47 -0.44 25.49
N ALA A 486 21.73 0.66 25.29
CA ALA A 486 21.41 1.16 23.96
C ALA A 486 22.66 1.66 23.21
N GLN A 487 23.65 2.25 23.92
CA GLN A 487 24.94 2.60 23.31
C GLN A 487 25.73 1.34 22.88
N ALA A 488 25.74 0.30 23.71
CA ALA A 488 26.39 -0.97 23.40
C ALA A 488 25.75 -1.66 22.18
N LEU A 489 24.41 -1.73 22.15
CA LEU A 489 23.64 -2.22 21.00
C LEU A 489 23.89 -1.38 19.75
N ALA A 490 23.97 -0.06 19.89
CA ALA A 490 24.22 0.82 18.77
C ALA A 490 25.59 0.58 18.15
N GLN A 491 26.64 0.48 18.97
CA GLN A 491 27.97 0.15 18.48
C GLN A 491 28.03 -1.23 17.82
N ALA A 492 27.30 -2.22 18.35
CA ALA A 492 27.19 -3.54 17.75
C ALA A 492 26.51 -3.51 16.37
N ALA A 493 25.37 -2.82 16.24
CA ALA A 493 24.63 -2.68 14.98
C ALA A 493 25.46 -1.94 13.91
N LEU A 494 26.10 -0.84 14.30
CA LEU A 494 27.00 -0.09 13.43
C LEU A 494 28.20 -0.93 13.00
N TRP A 495 28.85 -1.60 13.95
CA TRP A 495 29.93 -2.52 13.66
C TRP A 495 29.48 -3.53 12.61
N GLU A 496 28.34 -4.21 12.82
CA GLU A 496 27.82 -5.22 11.89
C GLU A 496 27.76 -4.77 10.43
N THR A 497 27.33 -3.54 10.17
CA THR A 497 27.24 -2.97 8.81
C THR A 497 28.60 -2.55 8.19
N GLY A 498 29.70 -2.75 8.91
CA GLY A 498 31.03 -2.27 8.51
C GLY A 498 31.26 -0.79 8.82
N TYR A 499 30.42 -0.18 9.67
CA TYR A 499 30.55 1.21 10.05
C TYR A 499 31.76 1.43 10.96
N VAL A 500 32.48 2.52 10.76
CA VAL A 500 33.67 2.85 11.55
C VAL A 500 33.25 3.59 12.82
N VAL A 501 33.19 2.86 13.94
CA VAL A 501 32.87 3.41 15.28
C VAL A 501 34.13 3.96 15.93
N SER A 502 34.16 5.19 16.41
CA SER A 502 35.38 5.80 16.96
C SER A 502 35.94 5.07 18.19
N GLU A 503 37.27 5.11 18.36
CA GLU A 503 37.94 4.56 19.54
C GLU A 503 37.49 5.28 20.82
N ALA A 504 37.37 6.62 20.78
CA ALA A 504 36.94 7.42 21.93
C ALA A 504 35.56 6.99 22.46
N TRP A 505 34.61 6.73 21.56
CA TRP A 505 33.28 6.26 21.96
C TRP A 505 33.32 4.81 22.47
N SER A 506 34.07 3.94 21.79
CA SER A 506 34.24 2.53 22.18
C SER A 506 34.87 2.40 23.58
N SER A 507 35.93 3.15 23.86
CA SER A 507 36.61 3.19 25.16
C SER A 507 35.69 3.67 26.29
N THR A 508 34.86 4.68 26.02
CA THR A 508 33.89 5.21 27.00
C THR A 508 32.84 4.15 27.36
N VAL A 509 32.31 3.44 26.37
CA VAL A 509 31.31 2.38 26.58
C VAL A 509 31.94 1.19 27.29
N ALA A 510 33.14 0.76 26.87
CA ALA A 510 33.87 -0.35 27.50
C ALA A 510 34.14 -0.11 28.99
N ALA A 511 34.64 1.09 29.34
CA ALA A 511 34.92 1.45 30.73
C ALA A 511 33.66 1.43 31.63
N ARG A 512 32.51 1.82 31.08
CA ARG A 512 31.22 1.80 31.81
C ARG A 512 30.60 0.41 31.89
N LEU A 513 30.82 -0.45 30.89
CA LEU A 513 30.32 -1.82 30.86
C LEU A 513 31.09 -2.75 31.81
N LEU A 514 32.42 -2.61 31.90
CA LEU A 514 33.28 -3.50 32.68
C LEU A 514 32.77 -3.77 34.11
N PRO A 515 32.46 -2.76 34.96
CA PRO A 515 32.00 -3.03 36.33
C PRO A 515 30.62 -3.72 36.39
N LEU A 516 29.78 -3.58 35.36
CA LEU A 516 28.48 -4.26 35.29
C LEU A 516 28.64 -5.73 34.87
N LEU A 517 29.56 -5.98 33.93
CA LEU A 517 29.92 -7.32 33.49
C LEU A 517 30.58 -8.12 34.62
N GLN A 518 31.54 -7.52 35.35
CA GLN A 518 32.18 -8.15 36.51
C GLN A 518 31.18 -8.51 37.62
N LYS A 519 30.15 -7.68 37.82
CA LYS A 519 29.08 -7.92 38.79
C LYS A 519 27.94 -8.79 38.25
N GLN A 520 28.05 -9.32 37.03
CA GLN A 520 27.03 -10.14 36.35
C GLN A 520 25.64 -9.48 36.33
N LYS A 521 25.59 -8.14 36.22
CA LYS A 521 24.34 -7.37 36.19
C LYS A 521 23.69 -7.29 34.80
N ILE A 522 24.39 -7.77 33.78
CA ILE A 522 23.91 -7.82 32.40
C ILE A 522 23.63 -9.27 32.05
N LYS A 523 22.47 -9.52 31.43
CA LYS A 523 22.08 -10.84 30.93
C LYS A 523 21.88 -10.76 29.42
N SER A 524 22.24 -11.83 28.72
CA SER A 524 21.92 -12.00 27.30
C SER A 524 20.46 -12.41 27.14
N ALA A 525 19.81 -11.91 26.10
CA ALA A 525 18.50 -12.41 25.67
C ALA A 525 18.61 -13.81 25.02
N LEU A 526 19.75 -14.11 24.39
CA LEU A 526 20.07 -15.45 23.91
C LEU A 526 20.50 -16.33 25.08
N THR A 527 19.68 -17.32 25.43
CA THR A 527 19.89 -18.22 26.58
C THR A 527 20.28 -19.64 26.19
N HIS A 528 19.90 -20.08 24.99
CA HIS A 528 20.26 -21.37 24.39
C HIS A 528 20.32 -21.21 22.87
N TRP A 529 20.95 -22.18 22.22
CA TRP A 529 20.97 -22.27 20.77
C TRP A 529 19.78 -23.12 20.31
N SER A 530 18.93 -22.59 19.44
CA SER A 530 17.76 -23.30 18.90
C SER A 530 18.03 -23.80 17.48
N MET A 531 17.74 -25.07 17.19
CA MET A 531 17.93 -25.64 15.86
C MET A 531 16.86 -25.15 14.86
N GLY A 532 17.25 -24.88 13.61
CA GLY A 532 16.37 -24.39 12.54
C GLY A 532 16.11 -22.88 12.55
N TRP A 533 16.87 -22.09 13.32
CA TRP A 533 16.67 -20.65 13.49
C TRP A 533 17.94 -19.85 13.18
N GLU A 534 17.87 -18.89 12.26
CA GLU A 534 18.91 -17.85 12.13
C GLU A 534 18.77 -16.89 13.32
N ALA A 535 19.77 -16.83 14.20
CA ALA A 535 19.75 -15.89 15.32
C ALA A 535 19.78 -14.45 14.78
N SER A 536 18.74 -13.67 15.10
CA SER A 536 18.68 -12.25 14.73
C SER A 536 19.92 -11.49 15.22
N GLY A 537 20.49 -10.61 14.40
CA GLY A 537 21.78 -9.95 14.68
C GLY A 537 21.81 -9.21 16.03
N TRP A 538 20.67 -8.69 16.49
CA TRP A 538 20.58 -8.04 17.79
C TRP A 538 20.84 -9.00 18.96
N LEU A 539 20.49 -10.29 18.85
CA LEU A 539 20.79 -11.30 19.88
C LEU A 539 22.30 -11.55 20.00
N LEU A 540 23.02 -11.31 18.91
CA LEU A 540 24.48 -11.46 18.80
C LEU A 540 25.23 -10.15 19.09
N TRP A 541 24.56 -9.12 19.62
CA TRP A 541 25.21 -7.86 20.00
C TRP A 541 26.48 -8.04 20.87
N PRO A 542 26.59 -9.01 21.82
CA PRO A 542 27.81 -9.17 22.60
C PRO A 542 29.00 -9.64 21.74
N LEU A 543 28.75 -10.48 20.73
CA LEU A 543 29.78 -10.93 19.79
C LEU A 543 30.25 -9.75 18.93
N HIS A 544 29.32 -9.00 18.34
CA HIS A 544 29.66 -7.85 17.50
C HIS A 544 30.40 -6.77 18.27
N LEU A 545 30.00 -6.50 19.52
CA LEU A 545 30.70 -5.54 20.37
C LEU A 545 32.08 -6.06 20.80
N ALA A 546 32.22 -7.35 21.09
CA ALA A 546 33.50 -7.97 21.42
C ALA A 546 34.51 -7.89 20.25
N GLU A 547 34.05 -8.13 19.02
CA GLU A 547 34.87 -7.95 17.82
C GLU A 547 35.31 -6.50 17.66
N LEU A 548 34.39 -5.53 17.82
CA LEU A 548 34.74 -4.10 17.79
C LEU A 548 35.78 -3.75 18.86
N PHE A 549 35.60 -4.23 20.10
CA PHE A 549 36.51 -3.94 21.21
C PHE A 549 37.89 -4.55 20.97
N THR A 550 37.95 -5.73 20.37
CA THR A 550 39.21 -6.36 19.92
C THR A 550 39.86 -5.49 18.85
N ARG A 551 39.08 -5.02 17.86
CA ARG A 551 39.55 -4.12 16.81
C ARG A 551 40.12 -2.82 17.33
N ARG A 552 39.52 -2.27 18.38
CA ARG A 552 39.95 -1.06 19.08
C ARG A 552 41.02 -1.32 20.15
N GLN A 553 41.55 -2.54 20.22
CA GLN A 553 42.61 -2.94 21.17
C GLN A 553 42.26 -2.60 22.63
N LEU A 554 40.98 -2.70 22.98
CA LEU A 554 40.51 -2.46 24.35
C LEU A 554 40.87 -3.64 25.26
N ALA A 555 40.69 -3.45 26.57
CA ALA A 555 41.06 -4.45 27.57
C ALA A 555 40.42 -5.82 27.29
N LYS A 556 41.27 -6.85 27.16
CA LYS A 556 40.85 -8.24 26.85
C LYS A 556 39.82 -8.78 27.83
N GLU A 557 39.90 -8.37 29.10
CA GLU A 557 38.95 -8.76 30.14
C GLU A 557 37.51 -8.38 29.76
N THR A 558 37.27 -7.14 29.36
CA THR A 558 35.94 -6.66 28.96
C THR A 558 35.39 -7.48 27.79
N THR A 559 36.23 -7.75 26.79
CA THR A 559 35.86 -8.54 25.61
C THR A 559 35.53 -9.99 25.97
N LEU A 560 36.34 -10.63 26.81
CA LEU A 560 36.08 -12.01 27.27
C LEU A 560 34.79 -12.11 28.09
N LEU A 561 34.51 -11.11 28.95
CA LEU A 561 33.26 -11.05 29.70
C LEU A 561 32.04 -10.85 28.80
N LEU A 562 32.15 -10.03 27.73
CA LEU A 562 31.08 -9.89 26.72
C LEU A 562 30.79 -11.23 26.02
N LEU A 563 31.83 -11.94 25.58
CA LEU A 563 31.67 -13.28 25.00
C LEU A 563 31.12 -14.30 26.00
N GLY A 564 31.33 -14.07 27.30
CA GLY A 564 30.77 -14.88 28.38
C GLY A 564 29.27 -14.68 28.62
N LEU A 565 28.66 -13.63 28.06
CA LEU A 565 27.21 -13.45 28.10
C LEU A 565 26.47 -14.43 27.20
N LEU A 566 27.13 -14.94 26.16
CA LEU A 566 26.55 -15.85 25.18
C LEU A 566 26.64 -17.31 25.68
N PRO A 567 25.59 -18.13 25.45
CA PRO A 567 25.57 -19.51 25.93
C PRO A 567 26.67 -20.34 25.26
N SER A 568 27.23 -21.29 26.02
CA SER A 568 28.16 -22.27 25.45
C SER A 568 27.47 -23.09 24.37
N PHE A 569 28.16 -23.30 23.24
CA PHE A 569 27.67 -24.14 22.15
C PHE A 569 28.24 -25.54 22.26
N SER A 570 27.36 -26.56 22.24
CA SER A 570 27.75 -27.96 22.20
C SER A 570 27.90 -28.39 20.75
N PHE A 571 29.12 -28.27 20.23
CA PHE A 571 29.40 -28.63 18.84
C PHE A 571 29.01 -30.08 18.54
N ARG A 572 29.26 -31.04 19.45
CA ARG A 572 28.95 -32.47 19.23
C ARG A 572 27.48 -32.78 18.95
N GLU A 573 26.54 -32.08 19.60
CA GLU A 573 25.11 -32.37 19.50
C GLU A 573 24.48 -31.70 18.27
N ALA A 574 24.97 -30.51 17.90
CA ALA A 574 24.48 -29.77 16.74
C ALA A 574 24.69 -30.51 15.41
N PHE A 575 25.75 -31.31 15.24
CA PHE A 575 26.05 -32.00 13.97
C PHE A 575 24.98 -32.98 13.48
N GLN A 576 24.12 -33.46 14.38
CA GLN A 576 23.11 -34.43 14.02
C GLN A 576 22.03 -33.79 13.12
N ASP A 577 21.60 -32.55 13.43
CA ASP A 577 20.46 -31.92 12.75
C ASP A 577 20.67 -30.43 12.35
N SER A 578 21.81 -29.79 12.65
CA SER A 578 22.04 -28.36 12.37
C SER A 578 22.43 -28.02 10.93
N GLY A 579 21.96 -26.86 10.46
CA GLY A 579 22.47 -26.19 9.26
C GLY A 579 23.78 -25.44 9.50
N TYR A 580 24.56 -25.21 8.44
CA TYR A 580 25.83 -24.49 8.52
C TYR A 580 25.74 -23.05 9.04
N GLU A 581 24.64 -22.37 8.73
CA GLU A 581 24.37 -20.99 9.17
C GLU A 581 24.30 -20.90 10.71
N GLU A 582 23.87 -21.98 11.37
CA GLU A 582 23.79 -22.09 12.83
C GLU A 582 25.18 -22.19 13.49
N LEU A 583 26.19 -22.64 12.74
CA LEU A 583 27.56 -22.84 13.24
C LEU A 583 28.42 -21.58 13.15
N VAL A 584 28.05 -20.60 12.32
CA VAL A 584 28.86 -19.39 12.06
C VAL A 584 29.13 -18.59 13.34
N ALA A 585 28.08 -18.25 14.09
CA ALA A 585 28.25 -17.46 15.31
C ALA A 585 28.99 -18.22 16.43
N PRO A 586 28.66 -19.49 16.73
CA PRO A 586 29.44 -20.32 17.66
C PRO A 586 30.93 -20.42 17.32
N ILE A 587 31.29 -20.67 16.06
CA ILE A 587 32.69 -20.77 15.62
C ILE A 587 33.40 -19.43 15.79
N ARG A 588 32.77 -18.31 15.38
CA ARG A 588 33.31 -16.96 15.59
C ARG A 588 33.60 -16.67 17.05
N ILE A 589 32.68 -17.01 17.95
CA ILE A 589 32.84 -16.84 19.40
C ILE A 589 34.04 -17.65 19.90
N ALA A 590 34.14 -18.92 19.49
CA ALA A 590 35.19 -19.81 19.94
C ALA A 590 36.58 -19.37 19.44
N CYS A 591 36.71 -19.06 18.15
CA CYS A 591 37.94 -18.54 17.56
C CYS A 591 38.40 -17.24 18.23
N LEU A 592 37.48 -16.29 18.44
CA LEU A 592 37.81 -15.02 19.11
C LEU A 592 38.24 -15.24 20.56
N ARG A 593 37.55 -16.12 21.30
CA ARG A 593 37.91 -16.45 22.69
C ARG A 593 39.29 -17.09 22.78
N ALA A 594 39.57 -18.07 21.93
CA ALA A 594 40.85 -18.76 21.88
C ALA A 594 42.00 -17.79 21.55
N HIS A 595 41.81 -16.91 20.56
CA HIS A 595 42.76 -15.86 20.19
C HIS A 595 43.06 -14.92 21.37
N LEU A 596 42.02 -14.42 22.06
CA LEU A 596 42.19 -13.52 23.20
C LEU A 596 42.90 -14.18 24.40
N GLN A 597 42.67 -15.48 24.59
CA GLN A 597 43.31 -16.30 25.63
C GLN A 597 44.69 -16.85 25.23
N ALA A 598 45.16 -16.56 24.00
CA ALA A 598 46.38 -17.12 23.42
C ALA A 598 46.41 -18.66 23.46
N GLN A 599 45.25 -19.29 23.27
CA GLN A 599 45.10 -20.74 23.17
C GLN A 599 44.99 -21.13 21.71
N PRO A 600 45.74 -22.15 21.24
CA PRO A 600 45.52 -22.70 19.92
C PRO A 600 44.13 -23.35 19.88
N LEU A 601 43.40 -23.12 18.78
CA LEU A 601 42.12 -23.78 18.52
C LEU A 601 42.22 -24.46 17.16
N THR A 602 42.11 -25.78 17.16
CA THR A 602 42.08 -26.58 15.94
C THR A 602 40.64 -27.02 15.65
N GLY A 603 40.39 -27.42 14.40
CA GLY A 603 39.11 -28.03 14.03
C GLY A 603 38.76 -29.21 14.93
N LEU A 604 39.75 -30.02 15.33
CA LEU A 604 39.59 -31.16 16.22
C LEU A 604 39.19 -30.79 17.66
N ASP A 605 39.52 -29.58 18.13
CA ASP A 605 39.16 -29.11 19.47
C ASP A 605 37.69 -28.70 19.55
N LEU A 606 37.17 -28.10 18.47
CA LEU A 606 35.74 -27.82 18.32
C LEU A 606 34.96 -29.07 17.91
N LEU A 607 35.61 -29.97 17.14
CA LEU A 607 35.00 -31.08 16.41
C LEU A 607 35.80 -32.37 16.61
N PRO A 608 35.79 -32.95 17.82
CA PRO A 608 36.48 -34.19 18.06
C PRO A 608 35.82 -35.32 17.25
N PRO A 609 36.60 -36.23 16.64
CA PRO A 609 36.04 -37.34 15.88
C PRO A 609 35.09 -38.20 16.74
N LEU A 610 33.96 -38.60 16.17
CA LEU A 610 33.02 -39.53 16.80
C LEU A 610 33.73 -40.83 17.22
N LYS A 611 33.46 -41.31 18.44
CA LYS A 611 34.05 -42.57 18.92
C LYS A 611 33.38 -43.76 18.21
N GLN A 612 34.17 -44.78 17.87
CA GLN A 612 33.63 -46.06 17.39
C GLN A 612 32.62 -46.61 18.41
N GLY A 613 31.35 -46.68 18.03
CA GLY A 613 30.26 -47.19 18.87
C GLY A 613 29.10 -46.22 19.11
N ASP A 614 29.26 -44.92 18.82
CA ASP A 614 28.18 -43.92 18.92
C ASP A 614 27.21 -43.94 17.71
N TYR A 615 27.31 -44.96 16.84
CA TYR A 615 26.40 -45.21 15.72
C TYR A 615 25.02 -45.68 16.19
N ARG A 616 24.28 -44.85 16.92
CA ARG A 616 22.86 -45.07 17.20
C ARG A 616 22.06 -44.18 16.27
N TYR A 617 21.83 -44.64 15.04
CA TYR A 617 20.59 -44.53 14.25
C TYR A 617 20.90 -44.76 12.77
N LYS A 618 20.39 -45.88 12.23
CA LYS A 618 20.30 -46.13 10.80
C LYS A 618 18.94 -45.61 10.32
N SER A 619 18.81 -44.32 10.03
CA SER A 619 17.70 -43.83 9.20
C SER A 619 18.12 -42.53 8.51
N TYR A 620 18.18 -42.59 7.17
CA TYR A 620 18.50 -41.53 6.22
C TYR A 620 19.96 -41.02 6.25
N GLY A 621 20.79 -41.52 5.33
CA GLY A 621 21.76 -40.76 4.53
C GLY A 621 22.77 -39.76 5.12
N TYR A 622 22.93 -39.62 6.44
CA TYR A 622 23.86 -38.64 7.03
C TYR A 622 25.22 -39.29 7.35
N HIS A 623 26.12 -39.30 6.36
CA HIS A 623 27.54 -39.61 6.60
C HIS A 623 28.33 -38.30 6.70
N GLU A 624 29.10 -38.12 7.78
CA GLU A 624 30.24 -37.20 7.81
C GLU A 624 31.25 -37.68 6.75
N ASP A 625 31.21 -37.14 5.53
CA ASP A 625 32.25 -37.40 4.53
C ASP A 625 33.48 -36.50 4.79
N ASP A 626 34.68 -36.96 4.45
CA ASP A 626 35.95 -36.23 4.61
C ASP A 626 35.92 -34.81 4.01
N PHE A 627 35.10 -34.59 2.97
CA PHE A 627 34.86 -33.28 2.36
C PHE A 627 34.20 -32.29 3.32
N TYR A 628 33.22 -32.75 4.12
CA TYR A 628 32.51 -31.91 5.11
C TYR A 628 33.46 -31.40 6.20
N ARG A 629 34.33 -32.28 6.72
CA ARG A 629 35.35 -31.90 7.71
C ARG A 629 36.34 -30.90 7.13
N ARG A 630 36.76 -31.11 5.88
CA ARG A 630 37.69 -30.21 5.19
C ARG A 630 37.12 -28.81 5.01
N ASP A 631 35.86 -28.67 4.60
CA ASP A 631 35.22 -27.37 4.46
C ASP A 631 35.15 -26.64 5.82
N LEU A 632 34.76 -27.37 6.87
CA LEU A 632 34.64 -26.82 8.21
C LEU A 632 36.00 -26.40 8.80
N ASP A 633 37.06 -27.16 8.56
CA ASP A 633 38.44 -26.76 8.91
C ASP A 633 38.85 -25.46 8.19
N HIS A 634 38.46 -25.28 6.93
CA HIS A 634 38.69 -24.01 6.23
C HIS A 634 37.92 -22.85 6.88
N PHE A 635 36.67 -23.06 7.31
CA PHE A 635 35.89 -22.03 8.00
C PHE A 635 36.48 -21.66 9.36
N ILE A 636 36.93 -22.65 10.13
CA ILE A 636 37.59 -22.43 11.43
C ILE A 636 38.91 -21.69 11.21
N ALA A 637 39.71 -22.08 10.21
CA ALA A 637 40.93 -21.37 9.86
C ALA A 637 40.65 -19.92 9.48
N LEU A 638 39.59 -19.66 8.71
CA LEU A 638 39.18 -18.33 8.30
C LEU A 638 38.72 -17.45 9.47
N TYR A 639 37.91 -17.97 10.40
CA TYR A 639 37.51 -17.22 11.60
C TYR A 639 38.65 -17.07 12.63
N THR A 640 39.62 -17.98 12.62
CA THR A 640 40.87 -17.82 13.39
C THR A 640 41.70 -16.67 12.82
N HIS A 641 41.85 -16.60 11.50
CA HIS A 641 42.50 -15.47 10.83
C HIS A 641 41.73 -14.17 11.04
N TRP A 642 40.40 -14.20 11.03
CA TRP A 642 39.57 -13.03 11.37
C TRP A 642 39.85 -12.53 12.79
N ALA A 643 39.90 -13.43 13.78
CA ALA A 643 40.20 -13.05 15.16
C ALA A 643 41.61 -12.43 15.30
N GLN A 644 42.60 -12.98 14.58
CA GLN A 644 43.95 -12.43 14.50
C GLN A 644 43.94 -11.04 13.87
N TRP A 645 43.29 -10.91 12.70
CA TRP A 645 43.15 -9.67 11.96
C TRP A 645 42.49 -8.56 12.78
N LEU A 646 41.50 -8.88 13.62
CA LEU A 646 40.91 -7.90 14.53
C LEU A 646 41.96 -7.27 15.45
N SER A 647 43.04 -7.97 15.81
CA SER A 647 44.10 -7.42 16.66
C SER A 647 45.18 -6.65 15.90
N GLU A 648 45.14 -6.62 14.55
CA GLU A 648 46.16 -5.96 13.72
C GLU A 648 45.91 -4.46 13.60
N ALA A 649 46.97 -3.65 13.72
CA ALA A 649 46.88 -2.19 13.71
C ALA A 649 46.74 -1.57 12.31
N VAL A 650 47.00 -2.33 11.22
CA VAL A 650 47.44 -1.74 9.93
C VAL A 650 46.58 -2.17 8.74
N VAL A 651 45.30 -1.79 8.72
CA VAL A 651 44.47 -1.94 7.51
C VAL A 651 43.55 -0.74 7.37
N SER A 652 43.44 -0.17 6.16
CA SER A 652 42.53 0.95 5.89
C SER A 652 41.07 0.54 6.09
N ASP A 653 40.23 1.49 6.50
CA ASP A 653 38.79 1.25 6.74
C ASP A 653 38.07 0.64 5.51
N THR A 654 38.53 0.96 4.29
CA THR A 654 38.02 0.40 3.03
C THR A 654 38.29 -1.09 2.88
N VAL A 655 39.49 -1.55 3.21
CA VAL A 655 39.86 -2.97 3.14
C VAL A 655 39.14 -3.75 4.24
N GLN A 656 38.95 -3.14 5.41
CA GLN A 656 38.12 -3.67 6.49
C GLN A 656 36.67 -3.89 6.05
N GLN A 657 36.05 -2.91 5.39
CA GLN A 657 34.67 -3.03 4.91
C GLN A 657 34.55 -4.16 3.87
N LEU A 658 35.52 -4.27 2.95
CA LEU A 658 35.53 -5.31 1.92
C LEU A 658 35.71 -6.72 2.50
N ILE A 659 36.68 -6.92 3.38
CA ILE A 659 36.93 -8.21 4.05
C ILE A 659 35.67 -8.64 4.80
N ARG A 660 35.08 -7.73 5.59
CA ARG A 660 33.89 -8.02 6.39
C ARG A 660 32.70 -8.41 5.51
N THR A 661 32.43 -7.65 4.46
CA THR A 661 31.30 -7.92 3.54
C THR A 661 31.45 -9.32 2.93
N ARG A 662 32.65 -9.64 2.44
CA ARG A 662 32.95 -10.96 1.86
C ARG A 662 32.89 -12.10 2.87
N LEU A 663 33.31 -11.89 4.12
CA LEU A 663 33.26 -12.90 5.17
C LEU A 663 31.83 -13.22 5.64
N LEU A 664 30.91 -12.24 5.60
CA LEU A 664 29.50 -12.45 5.90
C LEU A 664 28.76 -13.15 4.74
N ASP A 665 29.23 -12.98 3.50
CA ASP A 665 28.70 -13.65 2.31
C ASP A 665 29.17 -15.11 2.16
N LEU A 666 30.24 -15.51 2.86
CA LEU A 666 30.77 -16.88 2.84
C LEU A 666 29.87 -17.81 3.66
N ARG A 667 28.86 -18.39 2.99
CA ARG A 667 28.09 -19.52 3.50
C ARG A 667 28.69 -20.83 2.97
N PRO A 668 28.79 -21.90 3.78
CA PRO A 668 29.13 -23.21 3.25
C PRO A 668 28.07 -23.65 2.23
N PRO A 669 28.42 -24.42 1.18
CA PRO A 669 27.43 -24.92 0.24
C PRO A 669 26.34 -25.71 0.98
N ARG A 670 25.06 -25.42 0.67
CA ARG A 670 23.91 -26.12 1.26
C ARG A 670 24.09 -27.64 1.15
N ARG A 671 23.75 -28.38 2.22
CA ARG A 671 23.46 -29.82 2.15
C ARG A 671 22.37 -30.03 1.08
N THR A 672 22.73 -30.34 -0.15
CA THR A 672 21.74 -30.84 -1.12
C THR A 672 21.49 -32.31 -0.78
N SER A 673 20.30 -32.62 -0.29
CA SER A 673 19.79 -33.98 -0.23
C SER A 673 19.49 -34.47 -1.65
N THR A 674 20.50 -34.61 -2.51
CA THR A 674 20.34 -35.29 -3.80
C THR A 674 20.40 -36.79 -3.58
N ALA A 675 19.38 -37.31 -2.91
CA ALA A 675 19.05 -38.73 -2.89
C ALA A 675 17.52 -38.84 -3.02
N GLY A 676 16.99 -38.42 -4.17
CA GLY A 676 15.56 -38.54 -4.42
C GLY A 676 15.04 -37.80 -5.64
N PHE A 677 15.72 -37.84 -6.78
CA PHE A 677 15.10 -37.66 -8.12
C PHE A 677 16.08 -38.21 -9.17
N ARG A 678 16.08 -39.55 -9.31
CA ARG A 678 16.32 -40.23 -10.57
C ARG A 678 15.17 -41.22 -10.73
N GLY A 679 14.33 -40.96 -11.72
CA GLY A 679 13.08 -41.67 -12.01
C GLY A 679 12.21 -40.77 -12.86
#